data_AF-E3S4Q8-F1
#
_entry.id   AF-E3S4Q8-F1
#
_cell.length_a   1.000
_cell.length_b   1.000
_cell.length_c   1.000
_cell.angle_alpha   90.00
_cell.angle_beta   90.00
_cell.angle_gamma   90.00
#
_symmetry.space_group_name_H-M   'P 1'
#
loop_
_entity.id
_entity.type
_entity.pdbx_description
1 polymer ?
#
loop_
_entity_poly.entity_id
_entity_poly.type
_entity_poly.pdbx_seq_one_letter_code
_entity_poly.pdbx_strand_id
1 'polypeptide(L)'
;MAPTLVAAIDLATYTQSTQGLDAQALSYVGNVFIQVTDATIDQALDHLKRSVGRFANYLGVTSVTSMDDVLSLLDAGAAKIFVTRQQLDELKALKIDQDRIVLCLPGNTKEEIMEAIAGTQVDVYAHQVQDVGFVEAWLKDYGTDRPGFFVSFAQPNMDSVTRLAKLSAIPIVSAENLTIDPSKQGGALSVAKLVMANATSDRPDGLFTTLVTDERGIALGLVYSSEESVAESLRTGRGVYQSRKRGLWYKGESSGDVQELVSLSLDCDSDCLQFVVRQQGRGFCHLATPTCFGEYSGLSKLQKTLQSRKSSAPEGSYTARLFNDEQLLRAKILEEATELCNANTKEEVAFEAADLFYFALTKCVAAGVSLEDVERNLDAKSIKVKRRQGDAKPAFAAQAAATTTTQGTTSDASTKEIVKEAASIPKSKDDPAGTRNGRIAMRRYVTANESPETISAALQRPSQRSSEKILGICQPIIEAVRTRGDAALLEYTHKFEKATSLTSPVLRAPFPPELMQLAPETAKAIDISFENIRKFHAAQKEDKPLRVETMPGIVCSRFARPIERVGLYVPGGTAVLPSTALMLGVPAMVAGCKKIVLATPPRSNGQVTPEVVYVAHKVGAESIVLAGGAQAVAAMAYGTESVSKVDKILGPGNQFVTAAKMHVSNDTNAGVSIDMPAGPSEVLVIADAAANPAFVASDLLSQAEHGVDSQVILIAVGLNESQLGAIEDELHTQAIALPRVDIVRGAIEHSLTLAVSTMDEAMELSNQYAPEHLILQVNEAEKVAEMVENAGSVFIGEWTPESVGDYSAGVNHALPTYGYAKQYSGVNLASYVKHITSSHLTRQGLENVGAAVMELARVEELEAHRRAEGVIVLNLVIELETLSEMELAWEENQVPPDRDIQFEKVRLRKRYSTTSALHEYCDNADAQSNSIYAASASTAPKSIQELQRT
;
A
#
# COMPACT_ATOMS: atom_id res chain seq x y z
N MET A 1 13.89 15.76 -0.69
CA MET A 1 13.66 16.96 -1.53
C MET A 1 14.98 17.65 -1.81
N ALA A 2 15.15 18.24 -2.98
CA ALA A 2 16.33 19.01 -3.32
C ALA A 2 16.37 20.32 -2.50
N PRO A 3 17.52 20.72 -1.94
CA PRO A 3 17.60 21.97 -1.19
C PRO A 3 17.53 23.18 -2.14
N THR A 4 16.94 24.28 -1.66
CA THR A 4 16.83 25.54 -2.42
C THR A 4 18.11 26.36 -2.38
N LEU A 5 18.90 26.21 -1.32
CA LEU A 5 20.18 26.86 -1.10
C LEU A 5 21.03 25.97 -0.19
N VAL A 6 22.33 25.86 -0.48
CA VAL A 6 23.29 25.18 0.38
C VAL A 6 24.36 26.18 0.82
N ALA A 7 24.51 26.38 2.12
CA ALA A 7 25.52 27.30 2.66
C ALA A 7 26.87 26.58 2.82
N ALA A 8 27.91 27.03 2.12
CA ALA A 8 29.25 26.48 2.26
C ALA A 8 29.95 27.07 3.50
N ILE A 9 30.53 26.22 4.34
CA ILE A 9 31.25 26.62 5.56
C ILE A 9 32.66 26.03 5.61
N ASP A 10 33.54 26.73 6.31
CA ASP A 10 34.85 26.20 6.72
C ASP A 10 34.77 25.81 8.20
N LEU A 11 35.01 24.52 8.49
CA LEU A 11 34.91 23.94 9.83
C LEU A 11 35.81 24.63 10.87
N ALA A 12 36.92 25.24 10.46
CA ALA A 12 37.85 25.91 11.36
C ALA A 12 37.37 27.29 11.79
N THR A 13 36.63 28.01 10.95
CA THR A 13 36.36 29.44 11.14
C THR A 13 34.88 29.78 11.33
N TYR A 14 33.95 28.94 10.87
CA TYR A 14 32.53 29.31 10.82
C TYR A 14 31.89 29.60 12.18
N THR A 15 32.36 28.93 13.24
CA THR A 15 31.85 29.15 14.62
C THR A 15 32.28 30.49 15.23
N GLN A 16 33.26 31.16 14.63
CA GLN A 16 33.82 32.42 15.09
C GLN A 16 33.61 33.57 14.09
N SER A 17 32.89 33.33 12.99
CA SER A 17 32.70 34.34 11.96
C SER A 17 31.87 35.51 12.49
N THR A 18 32.35 36.72 12.26
CA THR A 18 31.62 37.97 12.53
C THR A 18 30.90 38.50 11.28
N GLN A 19 31.07 37.82 10.14
CA GLN A 19 30.53 38.18 8.84
C GLN A 19 29.76 36.99 8.24
N GLY A 20 28.57 37.26 7.71
CA GLY A 20 27.72 36.25 7.10
C GLY A 20 26.78 35.53 8.07
N LEU A 21 26.48 34.26 7.80
CA LEU A 21 25.60 33.43 8.64
C LEU A 21 26.34 32.82 9.83
N ASP A 22 25.79 33.03 11.03
CA ASP A 22 26.20 32.33 12.24
C ASP A 22 25.59 30.92 12.35
N ALA A 23 25.97 30.19 13.39
CA ALA A 23 25.49 28.82 13.61
C ALA A 23 23.96 28.70 13.74
N GLN A 24 23.29 29.73 14.26
CA GLN A 24 21.83 29.72 14.40
C GLN A 24 21.17 30.00 13.05
N ALA A 25 21.65 31.00 12.31
CA ALA A 25 21.16 31.32 10.97
C ALA A 25 21.38 30.17 9.97
N LEU A 26 22.49 29.43 10.09
CA LEU A 26 22.74 28.22 9.31
C LEU A 26 21.68 27.13 9.55
N SER A 27 21.15 27.02 10.77
CA SER A 27 20.09 26.05 11.07
C SER A 27 18.79 26.37 10.31
N TYR A 28 18.50 27.65 10.09
CA TYR A 28 17.31 28.07 9.34
C TYR A 28 17.36 27.67 7.87
N VAL A 29 18.56 27.72 7.26
CA VAL A 29 18.80 27.28 5.88
C VAL A 29 18.71 25.76 5.77
N GLY A 30 19.05 25.04 6.83
CA GLY A 30 18.87 23.59 6.94
C GLY A 30 19.82 22.74 6.08
N ASN A 31 20.72 23.35 5.31
CA ASN A 31 21.59 22.67 4.33
C ASN A 31 22.99 23.30 4.28
N VAL A 32 24.01 22.48 4.49
CA VAL A 32 25.40 22.94 4.64
C VAL A 32 26.34 22.16 3.74
N PHE A 33 27.25 22.83 3.05
CA PHE A 33 28.33 22.22 2.28
C PHE A 33 29.68 22.39 2.99
N ILE A 34 30.46 21.32 3.09
CA ILE A 34 31.80 21.32 3.69
C ILE A 34 32.78 20.64 2.74
N GLN A 35 33.88 21.31 2.41
CA GLN A 35 34.99 20.65 1.73
C GLN A 35 35.82 19.87 2.76
N VAL A 36 36.02 18.58 2.51
CA VAL A 36 36.77 17.65 3.37
C VAL A 36 38.03 17.20 2.63
N THR A 37 39.12 17.16 3.38
CA THR A 37 40.44 16.70 2.96
C THR A 37 40.95 15.66 3.96
N ASP A 38 41.98 14.90 3.60
CA ASP A 38 42.58 13.92 4.52
C ASP A 38 42.98 14.54 5.89
N ALA A 39 43.33 15.83 5.93
CA ALA A 39 43.69 16.54 7.16
C ALA A 39 42.49 17.00 8.02
N THR A 40 41.27 16.98 7.48
CA THR A 40 40.06 17.53 8.12
C THR A 40 38.97 16.50 8.37
N ILE A 41 39.20 15.22 8.03
CA ILE A 41 38.23 14.11 8.21
C ILE A 41 37.74 14.02 9.66
N ASP A 42 38.63 14.05 10.65
CA ASP A 42 38.24 13.94 12.07
C ASP A 42 37.32 15.09 12.49
N GLN A 43 37.62 16.31 12.03
CA GLN A 43 36.80 17.49 12.29
C GLN A 43 35.42 17.36 11.62
N ALA A 44 35.38 16.82 10.40
CA ALA A 44 34.13 16.56 9.69
C ALA A 44 33.28 15.48 10.39
N LEU A 45 33.89 14.40 10.88
CA LEU A 45 33.21 13.36 11.66
C LEU A 45 32.65 13.92 12.97
N ASP A 46 33.40 14.77 13.67
CA ASP A 46 32.94 15.41 14.90
C ASP A 46 31.89 16.49 14.67
N HIS A 47 31.90 17.14 13.51
CA HIS A 47 30.81 18.01 13.08
C HIS A 47 29.53 17.20 12.83
N LEU A 48 29.60 16.12 12.04
CA LEU A 48 28.44 15.26 11.74
C LEU A 48 27.80 14.70 13.02
N LYS A 49 28.59 14.23 13.99
CA LYS A 49 28.06 13.77 15.29
C LYS A 49 27.20 14.82 16.02
N ARG A 50 27.45 16.12 15.79
CA ARG A 50 26.75 17.24 16.43
C ARG A 50 25.65 17.84 15.55
N SER A 51 25.68 17.61 14.24
CA SER A 51 24.79 18.26 13.27
C SER A 51 23.78 17.34 12.57
N VAL A 52 23.97 16.02 12.62
CA VAL A 52 23.01 15.06 12.05
C VAL A 52 21.63 15.24 12.65
N GLY A 53 20.62 15.31 11.77
CA GLY A 53 19.23 15.59 12.15
C GLY A 53 18.94 17.05 12.53
N ARG A 54 19.93 17.96 12.43
CA ARG A 54 19.71 19.42 12.57
C ARG A 54 19.76 20.14 11.22
N PHE A 55 20.65 19.73 10.34
CA PHE A 55 20.70 20.15 8.94
C PHE A 55 21.33 19.05 8.09
N ALA A 56 21.00 19.04 6.80
CA ALA A 56 21.61 18.13 5.83
C ALA A 56 23.06 18.57 5.52
N ASN A 57 24.01 17.64 5.67
CA ASN A 57 25.44 17.91 5.48
C ASN A 57 25.92 17.35 4.14
N TYR A 58 26.26 18.22 3.20
CA TYR A 58 26.81 17.90 1.89
C TYR A 58 28.34 18.00 1.95
N LEU A 59 29.06 16.94 1.57
CA LEU A 59 30.53 16.91 1.74
C LEU A 59 31.27 16.84 0.41
N GLY A 60 32.15 17.79 0.15
CA GLY A 60 33.18 17.74 -0.87
C GLY A 60 34.29 16.77 -0.48
N VAL A 61 34.36 15.58 -1.08
CA VAL A 61 35.36 14.55 -0.72
C VAL A 61 36.33 14.22 -1.85
N THR A 62 36.38 15.06 -2.89
CA THR A 62 37.28 14.90 -4.04
C THR A 62 38.76 14.83 -3.66
N SER A 63 39.12 15.36 -2.49
CA SER A 63 40.49 15.38 -1.95
C SER A 63 40.74 14.34 -0.85
N VAL A 64 39.76 13.46 -0.56
CA VAL A 64 39.92 12.35 0.38
C VAL A 64 40.41 11.13 -0.39
N THR A 65 41.58 10.62 0.00
CA THR A 65 42.25 9.54 -0.75
C THR A 65 41.76 8.15 -0.35
N SER A 66 41.30 7.99 0.90
CA SER A 66 40.85 6.72 1.47
C SER A 66 39.35 6.51 1.26
N MET A 67 38.98 5.46 0.53
CA MET A 67 37.57 5.10 0.36
C MET A 67 36.91 4.68 1.67
N ASP A 68 37.65 4.10 2.62
CA ASP A 68 37.10 3.73 3.93
C ASP A 68 36.67 4.96 4.74
N ASP A 69 37.41 6.06 4.59
CA ASP A 69 37.06 7.34 5.22
C ASP A 69 35.86 8.01 4.55
N VAL A 70 35.77 7.94 3.22
CA VAL A 70 34.57 8.37 2.48
C VAL A 70 33.33 7.60 2.98
N LEU A 71 33.42 6.28 3.13
CA LEU A 71 32.35 5.46 3.71
C LEU A 71 32.05 5.82 5.16
N SER A 72 33.08 6.13 5.96
CA SER A 72 32.91 6.54 7.36
C SER A 72 32.17 7.89 7.48
N LEU A 73 32.38 8.82 6.55
CA LEU A 73 31.62 10.07 6.46
C LEU A 73 30.15 9.81 6.08
N LEU A 74 29.89 8.87 5.16
CA LEU A 74 28.52 8.44 4.83
C LEU A 74 27.82 7.81 6.04
N ASP A 75 28.51 6.94 6.79
CA ASP A 75 28.02 6.29 8.01
C ASP A 75 27.79 7.26 9.17
N ALA A 76 28.61 8.31 9.24
CA ALA A 76 28.52 9.36 10.25
C ALA A 76 27.38 10.35 9.95
N GLY A 77 26.76 10.28 8.77
CA GLY A 77 25.54 11.01 8.45
C GLY A 77 25.70 12.22 7.54
N ALA A 78 26.70 12.19 6.64
CA ALA A 78 26.62 13.01 5.43
C ALA A 78 25.27 12.76 4.73
N ALA A 79 24.70 13.76 4.06
CA ALA A 79 23.50 13.62 3.23
C ALA A 79 23.91 13.14 1.83
N LYS A 80 24.77 13.91 1.16
CA LYS A 80 25.42 13.52 -0.11
C LYS A 80 26.92 13.82 -0.08
N ILE A 81 27.69 13.05 -0.83
CA ILE A 81 29.13 13.26 -1.04
C ILE A 81 29.41 13.66 -2.49
N PHE A 82 30.32 14.61 -2.66
CA PHE A 82 30.72 15.15 -3.95
C PHE A 82 32.06 14.53 -4.33
N VAL A 83 32.05 13.77 -5.42
CA VAL A 83 33.11 12.81 -5.75
C VAL A 83 33.66 13.04 -7.16
N THR A 84 34.87 12.55 -7.38
CA THR A 84 35.44 12.44 -8.73
C THR A 84 34.83 11.25 -9.49
N ARG A 85 35.03 11.18 -10.81
CA ARG A 85 34.56 10.03 -11.60
C ARG A 85 35.16 8.70 -11.13
N GLN A 86 36.44 8.70 -10.76
CA GLN A 86 37.10 7.52 -10.22
C GLN A 86 36.44 7.04 -8.91
N GLN A 87 36.23 7.97 -7.97
CA GLN A 87 35.57 7.65 -6.70
C GLN A 87 34.12 7.16 -6.91
N LEU A 88 33.40 7.72 -7.89
CA LEU A 88 32.06 7.24 -8.26
C LEU A 88 32.06 5.77 -8.69
N ASP A 89 33.01 5.37 -9.54
CA ASP A 89 33.08 4.00 -10.03
C ASP A 89 33.40 3.00 -8.89
N GLU A 90 34.27 3.39 -7.96
CA GLU A 90 34.57 2.63 -6.74
C GLU A 90 33.35 2.49 -5.81
N LEU A 91 32.61 3.58 -5.58
CA LEU A 91 31.39 3.58 -4.75
C LEU A 91 30.25 2.75 -5.39
N LYS A 92 30.13 2.76 -6.72
CA LYS A 92 29.18 1.90 -7.45
C LYS A 92 29.48 0.43 -7.25
N ALA A 93 30.76 0.03 -7.26
CA ALA A 93 31.15 -1.35 -6.99
C ALA A 93 30.77 -1.81 -5.57
N LEU A 94 30.72 -0.87 -4.62
CA LEU A 94 30.28 -1.08 -3.23
C LEU A 94 28.76 -1.02 -3.04
N LYS A 95 27.98 -0.81 -4.12
CA LYS A 95 26.52 -0.72 -4.11
C LYS A 95 25.98 0.37 -3.17
N ILE A 96 26.68 1.49 -3.11
CA ILE A 96 26.20 2.70 -2.44
C ILE A 96 25.01 3.26 -3.21
N ASP A 97 24.01 3.72 -2.48
CA ASP A 97 22.85 4.40 -3.06
C ASP A 97 23.30 5.63 -3.88
N GLN A 98 22.91 5.67 -5.15
CA GLN A 98 23.34 6.71 -6.10
C GLN A 98 22.74 8.07 -5.75
N ASP A 99 21.59 8.12 -5.06
CA ASP A 99 20.98 9.37 -4.59
C ASP A 99 21.85 10.09 -3.56
N ARG A 100 22.84 9.40 -2.98
CA ARG A 100 23.78 9.94 -2.01
C ARG A 100 25.08 10.44 -2.61
N ILE A 101 25.21 10.42 -3.93
CA ILE A 101 26.44 10.75 -4.64
C ILE A 101 26.17 11.91 -5.61
N VAL A 102 27.09 12.87 -5.61
CA VAL A 102 27.11 13.99 -6.56
C VAL A 102 28.41 13.94 -7.34
N LEU A 103 28.35 13.86 -8.66
CA LEU A 103 29.53 13.84 -9.51
C LEU A 103 30.02 15.28 -9.78
N CYS A 104 31.27 15.56 -9.40
CA CYS A 104 31.93 16.81 -9.76
C CYS A 104 32.27 16.80 -11.26
N LEU A 105 31.73 17.76 -12.00
CA LEU A 105 31.94 17.87 -13.44
C LEU A 105 33.36 18.39 -13.74
N PRO A 106 34.10 17.78 -14.70
CA PRO A 106 35.50 18.11 -14.96
C PRO A 106 35.72 19.36 -15.82
N GLY A 107 34.67 19.98 -16.37
CA GLY A 107 34.78 21.07 -17.35
C GLY A 107 33.54 21.95 -17.50
N ASN A 108 33.65 22.96 -18.37
CA ASN A 108 32.64 24.00 -18.60
C ASN A 108 32.00 23.92 -20.00
N THR A 109 32.15 22.79 -20.72
CA THR A 109 31.57 22.61 -22.06
C THR A 109 30.43 21.60 -22.04
N LYS A 110 29.49 21.71 -22.99
CA LYS A 110 28.26 20.90 -23.02
C LYS A 110 28.58 19.43 -23.25
N GLU A 111 29.58 19.16 -24.09
CA GLU A 111 30.04 17.84 -24.49
C GLU A 111 30.70 17.10 -23.33
N GLU A 112 31.58 17.76 -22.57
CA GLU A 112 32.25 17.19 -21.38
C GLU A 112 31.24 16.84 -20.27
N ILE A 113 30.22 17.68 -20.10
CA ILE A 113 29.15 17.46 -19.11
C ILE A 113 28.26 16.29 -19.54
N MET A 114 27.86 16.22 -20.81
CA MET A 114 27.06 15.11 -21.35
C MET A 114 27.79 13.77 -21.29
N GLU A 115 29.10 13.75 -21.56
CA GLU A 115 29.93 12.56 -21.42
C GLU A 115 30.06 12.14 -19.94
N ALA A 116 30.24 13.09 -19.03
CA ALA A 116 30.38 12.80 -17.60
C ALA A 116 29.11 12.20 -16.96
N ILE A 117 27.92 12.53 -17.47
CA ILE A 117 26.62 12.04 -16.95
C ILE A 117 26.06 10.84 -17.72
N ALA A 118 26.63 10.47 -18.86
CA ALA A 118 26.15 9.35 -19.64
C ALA A 118 26.25 8.02 -18.85
N GLY A 119 25.12 7.32 -18.73
CA GLY A 119 25.04 6.01 -18.05
C GLY A 119 25.08 6.07 -16.52
N THR A 120 24.83 7.23 -15.90
CA THR A 120 24.76 7.38 -14.44
C THR A 120 23.45 8.08 -14.02
N GLN A 121 22.90 7.70 -12.86
CA GLN A 121 21.71 8.34 -12.26
C GLN A 121 22.11 9.11 -11.00
N VAL A 122 23.19 9.89 -11.08
CA VAL A 122 23.70 10.69 -9.94
C VAL A 122 23.45 12.16 -10.19
N ASP A 123 23.34 12.91 -9.09
CA ASP A 123 23.36 14.37 -9.14
C ASP A 123 24.73 14.87 -9.63
N VAL A 124 24.78 16.12 -10.08
CA VAL A 124 26.00 16.70 -10.63
C VAL A 124 26.33 18.04 -10.00
N TYR A 125 27.61 18.39 -10.03
CA TYR A 125 28.12 19.62 -9.48
C TYR A 125 29.04 20.37 -10.45
N ALA A 126 28.66 21.59 -10.79
CA ALA A 126 29.51 22.55 -11.48
C ALA A 126 30.23 23.46 -10.46
N HIS A 127 31.56 23.32 -10.40
CA HIS A 127 32.39 24.00 -9.40
C HIS A 127 32.89 25.37 -9.90
N GLN A 128 32.72 26.42 -9.08
CA GLN A 128 33.30 27.76 -9.29
C GLN A 128 33.05 28.34 -10.68
N VAL A 129 31.78 28.31 -11.11
CA VAL A 129 31.33 28.79 -12.41
C VAL A 129 31.68 30.27 -12.59
N GLN A 130 32.32 30.58 -13.72
CA GLN A 130 32.65 31.92 -14.18
C GLN A 130 31.61 32.44 -15.19
N ASP A 131 31.22 31.59 -16.14
CA ASP A 131 30.22 31.91 -17.17
C ASP A 131 28.83 31.36 -16.77
N VAL A 132 28.09 32.20 -16.06
CA VAL A 132 26.72 31.91 -15.64
C VAL A 132 25.76 31.81 -16.83
N GLY A 133 26.03 32.55 -17.92
CA GLY A 133 25.19 32.54 -19.12
C GLY A 133 25.22 31.21 -19.84
N PHE A 134 26.41 30.58 -19.90
CA PHE A 134 26.57 29.23 -20.42
C PHE A 134 25.73 28.20 -19.63
N VAL A 135 25.87 28.20 -18.30
CA VAL A 135 25.12 27.26 -17.43
C VAL A 135 23.61 27.50 -17.54
N GLU A 136 23.17 28.76 -17.58
CA GLU A 136 21.75 29.08 -17.78
C GLU A 136 21.20 28.56 -19.11
N ALA A 137 21.90 28.78 -20.21
CA ALA A 137 21.50 28.27 -21.52
C ALA A 137 21.42 26.74 -21.51
N TRP A 138 22.38 26.08 -20.85
CA TRP A 138 22.41 24.64 -20.71
C TRP A 138 21.25 24.09 -19.88
N LEU A 139 20.90 24.72 -18.75
CA LEU A 139 19.76 24.31 -17.94
C LEU A 139 18.43 24.49 -18.68
N LYS A 140 18.30 25.53 -19.50
CA LYS A 140 17.12 25.74 -20.36
C LYS A 140 16.99 24.69 -21.45
N ASP A 141 18.11 24.31 -22.07
CA ASP A 141 18.14 23.26 -23.09
C ASP A 141 17.72 21.89 -22.53
N TYR A 142 18.16 21.55 -21.32
CA TYR A 142 17.86 20.26 -20.67
C TYR A 142 16.45 20.20 -20.07
N GLY A 143 15.86 21.34 -19.68
CA GLY A 143 14.55 21.40 -19.03
C GLY A 143 14.59 20.88 -17.59
N THR A 144 13.43 20.43 -17.10
CA THR A 144 13.22 19.99 -15.71
C THR A 144 13.43 18.50 -15.49
N ASP A 145 13.52 17.70 -16.56
CA ASP A 145 13.76 16.24 -16.51
C ASP A 145 15.26 15.93 -16.51
N ARG A 146 15.94 16.27 -15.40
CA ARG A 146 17.39 16.16 -15.24
C ARG A 146 17.77 15.86 -13.79
N PRO A 147 18.95 15.26 -13.53
CA PRO A 147 19.44 15.07 -12.16
C PRO A 147 19.61 16.40 -11.43
N GLY A 148 19.66 16.34 -10.10
CA GLY A 148 19.92 17.50 -9.25
C GLY A 148 21.24 18.16 -9.66
N PHE A 149 21.21 19.47 -9.87
CA PHE A 149 22.37 20.21 -10.37
C PHE A 149 22.81 21.22 -9.33
N PHE A 150 23.90 20.90 -8.65
CA PHE A 150 24.56 21.78 -7.73
C PHE A 150 25.48 22.73 -8.50
N VAL A 151 25.55 23.99 -8.07
CA VAL A 151 26.41 24.99 -8.70
C VAL A 151 27.04 25.90 -7.67
N SER A 152 28.36 26.09 -7.74
CA SER A 152 29.05 27.14 -7.00
C SER A 152 29.60 28.19 -7.95
N PHE A 153 29.87 29.39 -7.43
CA PHE A 153 30.19 30.57 -8.23
C PHE A 153 31.56 31.10 -7.84
N ALA A 154 32.36 31.51 -8.84
CA ALA A 154 33.62 32.19 -8.58
C ALA A 154 33.42 33.58 -7.96
N GLN A 155 32.38 34.30 -8.42
CA GLN A 155 31.97 35.60 -7.88
C GLN A 155 30.44 35.62 -7.73
N PRO A 156 29.90 35.14 -6.58
CA PRO A 156 28.46 35.10 -6.38
C PRO A 156 27.88 36.52 -6.28
N ASN A 157 26.82 36.79 -7.03
CA ASN A 157 26.01 37.99 -6.90
C ASN A 157 24.51 37.62 -7.00
N MET A 158 23.64 38.50 -6.54
CA MET A 158 22.21 38.18 -6.39
C MET A 158 21.54 37.82 -7.72
N ASP A 159 21.87 38.52 -8.81
CA ASP A 159 21.31 38.26 -10.14
C ASP A 159 21.72 36.87 -10.65
N SER A 160 23.02 36.59 -10.65
CA SER A 160 23.56 35.33 -11.14
C SER A 160 23.04 34.12 -10.37
N VAL A 161 22.97 34.20 -9.04
CA VAL A 161 22.49 33.09 -8.20
C VAL A 161 20.98 32.87 -8.41
N THR A 162 20.18 33.95 -8.41
CA THR A 162 18.72 33.88 -8.58
C THR A 162 18.34 33.33 -9.97
N ARG A 163 19.06 33.73 -11.03
CA ARG A 163 18.81 33.25 -12.40
C ARG A 163 18.94 31.74 -12.52
N LEU A 164 19.98 31.14 -11.93
CA LEU A 164 20.14 29.68 -11.95
C LEU A 164 19.16 28.98 -10.99
N ALA A 165 18.88 29.56 -9.82
CA ALA A 165 17.92 29.01 -8.86
C ALA A 165 16.50 28.90 -9.45
N LYS A 166 16.07 29.88 -10.25
CA LYS A 166 14.79 29.86 -11.01
C LYS A 166 14.67 28.76 -12.06
N LEU A 167 15.79 28.13 -12.40
CA LEU A 167 15.83 26.98 -13.31
C LEU A 167 16.04 25.68 -12.52
N SER A 168 15.72 25.69 -11.22
CA SER A 168 15.90 24.58 -10.29
C SER A 168 17.35 24.08 -10.20
N ALA A 169 18.33 24.97 -10.37
CA ALA A 169 19.70 24.69 -9.93
C ALA A 169 19.83 24.93 -8.43
N ILE A 170 20.71 24.18 -7.77
CA ILE A 170 20.94 24.22 -6.33
C ILE A 170 22.21 25.04 -6.07
N PRO A 171 22.10 26.32 -5.70
CA PRO A 171 23.26 27.16 -5.46
C PRO A 171 23.99 26.76 -4.17
N ILE A 172 25.31 26.60 -4.27
CA ILE A 172 26.24 26.48 -3.15
C ILE A 172 26.96 27.82 -3.01
N VAL A 173 26.70 28.55 -1.92
CA VAL A 173 27.25 29.89 -1.66
C VAL A 173 27.93 29.91 -0.30
N SER A 174 29.11 30.54 -0.21
CA SER A 174 29.80 30.71 1.08
C SER A 174 28.89 31.41 2.10
N ALA A 175 28.83 30.87 3.32
CA ALA A 175 28.08 31.44 4.43
C ALA A 175 28.51 32.89 4.75
N GLU A 176 29.78 33.25 4.49
CA GLU A 176 30.32 34.61 4.68
C GLU A 176 29.69 35.63 3.71
N ASN A 177 29.18 35.16 2.57
CA ASN A 177 28.54 35.98 1.54
C ASN A 177 27.01 36.02 1.69
N LEU A 178 26.44 35.34 2.68
CA LEU A 178 24.99 35.23 2.89
C LEU A 178 24.55 36.05 4.11
N THR A 179 23.35 36.61 4.09
CA THR A 179 22.79 37.34 5.23
C THR A 179 21.29 37.11 5.42
N ILE A 180 20.87 37.05 6.68
CA ILE A 180 19.47 37.09 7.11
C ILE A 180 19.00 38.51 7.49
N ASP A 181 19.93 39.48 7.56
CA ASP A 181 19.62 40.88 7.87
C ASP A 181 20.38 41.82 6.91
N PRO A 182 19.86 42.02 5.68
CA PRO A 182 20.49 42.87 4.67
C PRO A 182 20.70 44.32 5.13
N SER A 183 19.96 44.77 6.15
CA SER A 183 20.08 46.14 6.69
C SER A 183 21.35 46.34 7.52
N LYS A 184 21.90 45.27 8.11
CA LYS A 184 23.11 45.29 8.94
C LYS A 184 24.37 44.87 8.20
N GLN A 185 24.23 44.01 7.19
CA GLN A 185 25.35 43.44 6.43
C GLN A 185 25.24 43.80 4.93
N GLY A 186 25.45 45.08 4.62
CA GLY A 186 25.39 45.59 3.26
C GLY A 186 26.40 44.92 2.33
N GLY A 187 25.95 44.41 1.19
CA GLY A 187 26.77 43.72 0.18
C GLY A 187 26.69 42.19 0.21
N ALA A 188 26.19 41.58 1.30
CA ALA A 188 25.91 40.15 1.36
C ALA A 188 24.56 39.80 0.69
N LEU A 189 24.44 38.55 0.25
CA LEU A 189 23.28 38.03 -0.45
C LEU A 189 22.18 37.63 0.55
N SER A 190 20.99 38.20 0.40
CA SER A 190 19.82 37.87 1.21
C SER A 190 19.40 36.40 1.05
N VAL A 191 19.42 35.65 2.15
CA VAL A 191 18.93 34.25 2.20
C VAL A 191 17.45 34.18 1.83
N ALA A 192 16.63 35.10 2.34
CA ALA A 192 15.19 35.12 2.05
C ALA A 192 14.91 35.18 0.54
N LYS A 193 15.61 36.08 -0.18
CA LYS A 193 15.47 36.20 -1.64
C LYS A 193 15.90 34.96 -2.39
N LEU A 194 16.97 34.32 -1.94
CA LEU A 194 17.49 33.11 -2.59
C LEU A 194 16.57 31.91 -2.37
N VAL A 195 16.05 31.71 -1.16
CA VAL A 195 15.10 30.63 -0.91
C VAL A 195 13.79 30.84 -1.68
N MET A 196 13.31 32.09 -1.73
CA MET A 196 12.10 32.43 -2.48
C MET A 196 12.31 32.55 -3.99
N ALA A 197 13.54 32.39 -4.50
CA ALA A 197 13.86 32.62 -5.91
C ALA A 197 13.07 31.73 -6.87
N ASN A 198 12.85 30.48 -6.47
CA ASN A 198 12.11 29.46 -7.24
C ASN A 198 10.69 29.20 -6.70
N ALA A 199 10.27 29.96 -5.67
CA ALA A 199 8.94 29.79 -5.09
C ALA A 199 7.88 30.33 -6.05
N THR A 200 6.83 29.55 -6.29
CA THR A 200 5.66 29.94 -7.07
C THR A 200 4.43 29.99 -6.17
N SER A 201 3.52 30.94 -6.36
CA SER A 201 2.25 30.94 -5.63
C SER A 201 1.13 30.59 -6.58
N ASP A 202 0.30 29.63 -6.21
CA ASP A 202 -0.96 29.27 -6.88
C ASP A 202 -2.11 30.22 -6.49
N ARG A 203 -1.87 31.16 -5.56
CA ARG A 203 -2.89 32.04 -5.00
C ARG A 203 -3.04 33.34 -5.79
N PRO A 204 -4.27 33.83 -6.01
CA PRO A 204 -4.50 35.12 -6.67
C PRO A 204 -3.94 36.34 -5.92
N ASP A 205 -3.75 36.23 -4.60
CA ASP A 205 -3.20 37.31 -3.75
C ASP A 205 -1.66 37.31 -3.71
N GLY A 206 -1.01 36.36 -4.40
CA GLY A 206 0.44 36.24 -4.47
C GLY A 206 1.11 35.83 -3.15
N LEU A 207 0.33 35.44 -2.13
CA LEU A 207 0.86 34.91 -0.89
C LEU A 207 1.22 33.43 -1.04
N PHE A 208 2.22 32.98 -0.32
CA PHE A 208 2.63 31.57 -0.33
C PHE A 208 1.90 30.83 0.78
N THR A 209 1.31 29.69 0.45
CA THR A 209 0.80 28.77 1.46
C THR A 209 1.98 28.32 2.33
N THR A 210 1.80 28.29 3.64
CA THR A 210 2.84 27.91 4.58
C THR A 210 2.31 26.88 5.55
N LEU A 211 2.80 25.65 5.43
CA LEU A 211 2.58 24.58 6.40
C LEU A 211 3.54 24.78 7.57
N VAL A 212 3.01 24.95 8.77
CA VAL A 212 3.81 25.04 9.99
C VAL A 212 3.81 23.67 10.66
N THR A 213 4.99 23.10 10.88
CA THR A 213 5.15 21.81 11.56
C THR A 213 6.03 21.93 12.80
N ASP A 214 5.93 20.97 13.71
CA ASP A 214 6.98 20.76 14.71
C ASP A 214 8.20 20.03 14.12
N GLU A 215 9.24 19.81 14.95
CA GLU A 215 10.48 19.14 14.57
C GLU A 215 10.28 17.67 14.13
N ARG A 216 9.11 17.08 14.38
CA ARG A 216 8.74 15.71 13.96
C ARG A 216 7.89 15.68 12.70
N GLY A 217 7.63 16.85 12.10
CA GLY A 217 6.79 16.98 10.92
C GLY A 217 5.28 16.96 11.21
N ILE A 218 4.85 17.04 12.48
CA ILE A 218 3.42 17.14 12.81
C ILE A 218 2.93 18.53 12.43
N ALA A 219 1.90 18.60 11.59
CA ALA A 219 1.27 19.84 11.18
C ALA A 219 0.63 20.57 12.37
N LEU A 220 1.20 21.72 12.73
CA LEU A 220 0.69 22.62 13.76
C LEU A 220 -0.42 23.53 13.20
N GLY A 221 -0.31 23.94 11.93
CA GLY A 221 -1.34 24.71 11.26
C GLY A 221 -0.93 25.18 9.88
N LEU A 222 -1.89 25.78 9.17
CA LEU A 222 -1.70 26.34 7.84
C LEU A 222 -1.88 27.86 7.90
N VAL A 223 -0.88 28.57 7.40
CA VAL A 223 -0.81 30.04 7.36
C VAL A 223 -0.36 30.51 5.98
N TYR A 224 -0.22 31.82 5.81
CA TYR A 224 0.27 32.41 4.57
C TYR A 224 1.52 33.23 4.86
N SER A 225 2.45 33.26 3.91
CA SER A 225 3.68 34.03 3.99
C SER A 225 3.88 34.91 2.76
N SER A 226 4.64 35.98 2.93
CA SER A 226 5.17 36.83 1.87
C SER A 226 6.71 36.75 1.92
N GLU A 227 7.40 37.24 0.88
CA GLU A 227 8.87 37.37 0.95
C GLU A 227 9.31 38.20 2.17
N GLU A 228 8.53 39.23 2.52
CA GLU A 228 8.76 40.08 3.69
C GLU A 228 8.61 39.29 5.01
N SER A 229 7.58 38.45 5.14
CA SER A 229 7.38 37.65 6.36
C SER A 229 8.42 36.53 6.50
N VAL A 230 8.90 35.97 5.39
CA VAL A 230 10.03 35.01 5.38
C VAL A 230 11.32 35.70 5.82
N ALA A 231 11.62 36.88 5.28
CA ALA A 231 12.79 37.66 5.68
C ALA A 231 12.74 38.03 7.18
N GLU A 232 11.57 38.45 7.66
CA GLU A 232 11.39 38.81 9.07
C GLU A 232 11.48 37.59 10.00
N SER A 233 10.97 36.42 9.58
CA SER A 233 11.11 35.17 10.33
C SER A 233 12.58 34.76 10.47
N LEU A 234 13.33 34.80 9.37
CA LEU A 234 14.77 34.51 9.37
C LEU A 234 15.54 35.47 10.27
N ARG A 235 15.23 36.77 10.19
CA ARG A 235 15.92 37.82 10.97
C ARG A 235 15.64 37.71 12.47
N THR A 236 14.42 37.36 12.85
CA THR A 236 13.99 37.30 14.26
C THR A 236 14.13 35.93 14.90
N GLY A 237 14.26 34.87 14.09
CA GLY A 237 14.21 33.50 14.57
C GLY A 237 12.84 33.09 15.08
N ARG A 238 11.76 33.75 14.62
CA ARG A 238 10.38 33.53 15.09
C ARG A 238 9.45 33.15 13.94
N GLY A 239 8.32 32.51 14.27
CA GLY A 239 7.23 32.32 13.31
C GLY A 239 6.53 33.64 13.00
N VAL A 240 6.94 34.30 11.91
CA VAL A 240 6.34 35.54 11.40
C VAL A 240 5.68 35.27 10.05
N TYR A 241 4.38 35.52 9.97
CA TYR A 241 3.55 35.17 8.83
C TYR A 241 2.89 36.41 8.22
N GLN A 242 2.23 36.26 7.08
CA GLN A 242 1.44 37.31 6.46
C GLN A 242 -0.04 37.18 6.84
N SER A 243 -0.57 38.18 7.56
CA SER A 243 -2.01 38.34 7.73
C SER A 243 -2.62 39.06 6.53
N ARG A 244 -3.65 38.45 5.94
CA ARG A 244 -4.45 39.04 4.86
C ARG A 244 -5.10 40.39 5.22
N LYS A 245 -5.22 40.71 6.52
CA LYS A 245 -5.87 41.95 7.00
C LYS A 245 -4.92 42.92 7.71
N ARG A 246 -3.81 42.45 8.27
CA ARG A 246 -3.00 43.20 9.25
C ARG A 246 -1.52 43.34 8.87
N GLY A 247 -1.09 42.85 7.71
CA GLY A 247 0.33 42.83 7.36
C GLY A 247 1.08 41.71 8.07
N LEU A 248 2.32 41.96 8.48
CA LEU A 248 3.13 41.00 9.21
C LEU A 248 2.47 40.59 10.54
N TRP A 249 2.45 39.29 10.80
CA TRP A 249 1.85 38.66 11.96
C TRP A 249 2.89 37.85 12.73
N TYR A 250 3.31 38.40 13.87
CA TYR A 250 4.18 37.73 14.82
C TYR A 250 3.35 36.76 15.66
N LYS A 251 3.56 35.45 15.47
CA LYS A 251 2.78 34.45 16.19
C LYS A 251 3.04 34.53 17.70
N GLY A 252 1.94 34.56 18.45
CA GLY A 252 1.97 34.55 19.92
C GLY A 252 2.34 35.89 20.57
N GLU A 253 2.55 36.97 19.81
CA GLU A 253 2.96 38.27 20.36
C GLU A 253 2.03 38.78 21.47
N SER A 254 0.73 38.59 21.29
CA SER A 254 -0.29 39.04 22.25
C SER A 254 -0.68 37.96 23.27
N SER A 255 -0.51 36.67 22.94
CA SER A 255 -1.00 35.56 23.75
C SER A 255 0.07 34.85 24.59
N GLY A 256 1.36 35.10 24.30
CA GLY A 256 2.49 34.39 24.87
C GLY A 256 2.80 33.03 24.21
N ASP A 257 1.94 32.56 23.29
CA ASP A 257 2.10 31.27 22.60
C ASP A 257 3.02 31.41 21.37
N VAL A 258 4.26 31.82 21.64
CA VAL A 258 5.29 32.19 20.65
C VAL A 258 5.93 30.97 19.99
N GLN A 259 6.62 31.21 18.88
CA GLN A 259 7.32 30.19 18.11
C GLN A 259 8.77 30.60 17.89
N GLU A 260 9.67 29.64 18.05
CA GLU A 260 11.05 29.71 17.60
C GLU A 260 11.14 28.99 16.25
N LEU A 261 11.66 29.67 15.24
CA LEU A 261 11.94 29.09 13.92
C LEU A 261 13.11 28.11 14.05
N VAL A 262 12.98 26.92 13.47
CA VAL A 262 14.05 25.91 13.42
C VAL A 262 14.61 25.82 12.02
N SER A 263 13.76 25.67 11.01
CA SER A 263 14.15 25.64 9.60
C SER A 263 12.99 26.01 8.69
N LEU A 264 13.33 26.36 7.46
CA LEU A 264 12.37 26.56 6.39
C LEU A 264 12.77 25.84 5.11
N SER A 265 11.78 25.34 4.39
CA SER A 265 11.97 24.67 3.10
C SER A 265 10.79 24.91 2.19
N LEU A 266 10.94 24.56 0.91
CA LEU A 266 9.84 24.45 -0.05
C LEU A 266 9.51 22.97 -0.25
N ASP A 267 8.30 22.68 -0.71
CA ASP A 267 7.90 21.36 -1.17
C ASP A 267 8.44 21.04 -2.58
N CYS A 268 8.00 19.92 -3.17
CA CYS A 268 8.65 19.35 -4.35
C CYS A 268 8.46 20.16 -5.64
N ASP A 269 7.36 20.88 -5.77
CA ASP A 269 7.02 21.76 -6.89
C ASP A 269 7.16 23.25 -6.52
N SER A 270 7.62 23.54 -5.29
CA SER A 270 7.99 24.88 -4.82
C SER A 270 6.81 25.84 -4.72
N ASP A 271 5.60 25.34 -4.44
CA ASP A 271 4.40 26.16 -4.25
C ASP A 271 3.94 26.32 -2.79
N CYS A 272 4.48 25.49 -1.89
CA CYS A 272 4.22 25.55 -0.46
C CYS A 272 5.51 25.69 0.35
N LEU A 273 5.50 26.64 1.30
CA LEU A 273 6.56 26.75 2.31
C LEU A 273 6.28 25.80 3.48
N GLN A 274 7.32 25.14 3.97
CA GLN A 274 7.29 24.45 5.25
C GLN A 274 8.11 25.23 6.27
N PHE A 275 7.49 25.59 7.38
CA PHE A 275 8.16 26.19 8.54
C PHE A 275 8.20 25.17 9.66
N VAL A 276 9.40 24.70 10.02
CA VAL A 276 9.60 23.86 11.19
C VAL A 276 9.85 24.77 12.38
N VAL A 277 9.04 24.64 13.44
CA VAL A 277 9.10 25.53 14.61
C VAL A 277 9.08 24.75 15.93
N ARG A 278 9.68 25.33 16.96
CA ARG A 278 9.42 24.96 18.35
C ARG A 278 8.33 25.85 18.91
N GLN A 279 7.15 25.26 19.12
CA GLN A 279 6.02 25.95 19.72
C GLN A 279 6.21 26.08 21.24
N GLN A 280 6.11 27.30 21.75
CA GLN A 280 6.10 27.62 23.17
C GLN A 280 4.70 28.04 23.61
N GLY A 281 4.41 27.92 24.91
CA GLY A 281 3.08 28.22 25.46
C GLY A 281 2.08 27.06 25.28
N ARG A 282 0.79 27.39 25.18
CA ARG A 282 -0.32 26.42 25.22
C ARG A 282 -0.52 25.68 23.91
N GLY A 283 -0.16 26.28 22.77
CA GLY A 283 -0.28 25.63 21.47
C GLY A 283 -0.30 26.60 20.29
N PHE A 284 -0.37 26.04 19.08
CA PHE A 284 -0.44 26.83 17.85
C PHE A 284 -1.78 27.54 17.71
N CYS A 285 -2.89 26.86 17.99
CA CYS A 285 -4.23 27.34 17.68
C CYS A 285 -4.70 28.43 18.65
N HIS A 286 -5.51 29.37 18.17
CA HIS A 286 -6.14 30.40 18.99
C HIS A 286 -7.13 29.81 20.02
N LEU A 287 -7.57 28.56 19.83
CA LEU A 287 -8.39 27.80 20.79
C LEU A 287 -7.57 27.17 21.93
N ALA A 288 -6.28 27.50 22.02
CA ALA A 288 -5.34 26.92 22.99
C ALA A 288 -5.16 25.39 22.86
N THR A 289 -5.38 24.84 21.66
CA THR A 289 -5.02 23.46 21.30
C THR A 289 -3.62 23.42 20.69
N PRO A 290 -2.90 22.27 20.80
CA PRO A 290 -1.54 22.16 20.28
C PRO A 290 -1.41 22.46 18.78
N THR A 291 -2.39 21.99 17.99
CA THR A 291 -2.45 22.23 16.54
C THR A 291 -3.82 22.82 16.14
N CYS A 292 -3.91 23.37 14.93
CA CYS A 292 -5.18 23.74 14.29
C CYS A 292 -6.07 22.53 13.96
N PHE A 293 -5.50 21.32 13.94
CA PHE A 293 -6.18 20.08 13.58
C PHE A 293 -6.57 19.23 14.79
N GLY A 294 -6.31 19.72 16.00
CA GLY A 294 -6.69 19.09 17.26
C GLY A 294 -5.51 18.79 18.18
N GLU A 295 -5.71 17.78 19.03
CA GLU A 295 -4.74 17.32 20.03
C GLU A 295 -3.66 16.42 19.42
N TYR A 296 -2.51 16.34 20.09
CA TYR A 296 -1.52 15.31 19.77
C TYR A 296 -2.10 13.91 19.99
N SER A 297 -1.62 12.92 19.23
CA SER A 297 -1.94 11.50 19.39
C SER A 297 -0.66 10.64 19.54
N GLY A 298 -0.82 9.37 19.88
CA GLY A 298 0.28 8.40 19.97
C GLY A 298 1.43 8.83 20.88
N LEU A 299 2.67 8.61 20.41
CA LEU A 299 3.89 8.90 21.16
C LEU A 299 4.04 10.40 21.48
N SER A 300 3.61 11.31 20.60
CA SER A 300 3.66 12.75 20.85
C SER A 300 2.80 13.15 22.04
N LYS A 301 1.57 12.59 22.12
CA LYS A 301 0.67 12.79 23.25
C LYS A 301 1.27 12.23 24.54
N LEU A 302 1.87 11.05 24.45
CA LEU A 302 2.53 10.39 25.57
C LEU A 302 3.71 11.22 26.11
N GLN A 303 4.59 11.72 25.26
CA GLN A 303 5.69 12.63 25.66
C GLN A 303 5.15 13.85 26.41
N LYS A 304 4.15 14.55 25.85
CA LYS A 304 3.56 15.74 26.51
C LYS A 304 2.91 15.38 27.84
N THR A 305 2.25 14.22 27.91
CA THR A 305 1.64 13.70 29.15
C THR A 305 2.70 13.41 30.21
N LEU A 306 3.81 12.77 29.84
CA LEU A 306 4.91 12.47 30.76
C LEU A 306 5.65 13.72 31.23
N GLN A 307 5.88 14.71 30.34
CA GLN A 307 6.48 16.00 30.71
C GLN A 307 5.60 16.75 31.72
N SER A 308 4.29 16.82 31.44
CA SER A 308 3.30 17.40 32.37
C SER A 308 3.34 16.68 33.72
N ARG A 309 3.22 15.35 33.71
CA ARG A 309 3.28 14.50 34.91
C ARG A 309 4.58 14.66 35.69
N LYS A 310 5.74 14.80 35.04
CA LYS A 310 7.02 15.05 35.73
C LYS A 310 6.98 16.36 36.53
N SER A 311 6.32 17.38 36.00
CA SER A 311 6.20 18.69 36.65
C SER A 311 5.11 18.77 37.73
N SER A 312 4.04 17.98 37.61
CA SER A 312 2.83 18.12 38.42
C SER A 312 2.49 16.91 39.29
N ALA A 313 3.28 15.83 39.25
CA ALA A 313 2.98 14.61 40.01
C ALA A 313 3.04 14.89 41.52
N PRO A 314 1.98 14.53 42.29
CA PRO A 314 2.00 14.66 43.74
C PRO A 314 3.14 13.86 44.37
N GLU A 315 3.75 14.43 45.41
CA GLU A 315 4.83 13.79 46.17
C GLU A 315 4.36 12.42 46.70
N GLY A 316 5.17 11.38 46.48
CA GLY A 316 4.85 9.99 46.86
C GLY A 316 3.95 9.21 45.89
N SER A 317 3.39 9.82 44.85
CA SER A 317 2.59 9.11 43.83
C SER A 317 3.40 8.10 43.02
N TYR A 318 2.76 7.08 42.44
CA TYR A 318 3.41 6.10 41.57
C TYR A 318 4.15 6.76 40.41
N THR A 319 3.55 7.77 39.78
CA THR A 319 4.17 8.55 38.71
C THR A 319 5.39 9.34 39.19
N ALA A 320 5.34 9.94 40.39
CA ALA A 320 6.52 10.59 40.97
C ALA A 320 7.65 9.59 41.27
N ARG A 321 7.31 8.38 41.72
CA ARG A 321 8.29 7.31 41.94
C ARG A 321 8.93 6.85 40.63
N LEU A 322 8.18 6.71 39.54
CA LEU A 322 8.75 6.34 38.24
C LEU A 322 9.83 7.33 37.75
N PHE A 323 9.72 8.62 38.07
CA PHE A 323 10.75 9.61 37.69
C PHE A 323 11.94 9.70 38.67
N ASN A 324 11.75 9.32 39.93
CA ASN A 324 12.74 9.53 41.00
C ASN A 324 13.42 8.23 41.49
N ASP A 325 12.85 7.06 41.22
CA ASP A 325 13.38 5.75 41.60
C ASP A 325 13.91 5.02 40.35
N GLU A 326 15.21 5.11 40.15
CA GLU A 326 15.88 4.51 38.99
C GLU A 326 15.79 2.98 38.99
N GLN A 327 15.75 2.34 40.17
CA GLN A 327 15.65 0.88 40.27
C GLN A 327 14.26 0.40 39.87
N LEU A 328 13.21 1.09 40.33
CA LEU A 328 11.83 0.80 39.95
C LEU A 328 11.63 0.97 38.44
N LEU A 329 12.07 2.09 37.86
CA LEU A 329 11.92 2.33 36.43
C LEU A 329 12.68 1.30 35.59
N ARG A 330 13.90 0.92 36.01
CA ARG A 330 14.67 -0.14 35.36
C ARG A 330 13.95 -1.48 35.42
N ALA A 331 13.38 -1.83 36.58
CA ALA A 331 12.64 -3.08 36.73
C ALA A 331 11.44 -3.12 35.80
N LYS A 332 10.63 -2.06 35.74
CA LYS A 332 9.48 -1.96 34.82
C LYS A 332 9.90 -2.06 33.35
N ILE A 333 10.98 -1.38 32.93
CA ILE A 333 11.46 -1.50 31.52
C ILE A 333 11.83 -2.96 31.18
N LEU A 334 12.47 -3.69 32.10
CA LEU A 334 12.85 -5.09 31.88
C LEU A 334 11.64 -6.04 31.90
N GLU A 335 10.66 -5.75 32.76
CA GLU A 335 9.37 -6.45 32.84
C GLU A 335 8.63 -6.36 31.49
N GLU A 336 8.32 -5.15 31.02
CA GLU A 336 7.58 -4.97 29.75
C GLU A 336 8.39 -5.48 28.54
N ALA A 337 9.72 -5.36 28.56
CA ALA A 337 10.55 -5.91 27.50
C ALA A 337 10.51 -7.45 27.47
N THR A 338 10.35 -8.08 28.62
CA THR A 338 10.19 -9.53 28.73
C THR A 338 8.79 -9.95 28.27
N GLU A 339 7.76 -9.20 28.67
CA GLU A 339 6.38 -9.43 28.25
C GLU A 339 6.22 -9.26 26.73
N LEU A 340 6.83 -8.22 26.14
CA LEU A 340 6.88 -8.06 24.68
C LEU A 340 7.59 -9.23 23.98
N CYS A 341 8.68 -9.76 24.55
CA CYS A 341 9.35 -10.94 24.00
C CYS A 341 8.50 -12.22 24.10
N ASN A 342 7.59 -12.29 25.08
CA ASN A 342 6.72 -13.44 25.32
C ASN A 342 5.37 -13.34 24.58
N ALA A 343 5.00 -12.15 24.11
CA ALA A 343 3.77 -11.89 23.39
C ALA A 343 3.73 -12.65 22.05
N ASN A 344 2.62 -13.36 21.79
CA ASN A 344 2.50 -14.22 20.61
C ASN A 344 1.32 -13.85 19.69
N THR A 345 0.39 -13.02 20.17
CA THR A 345 -0.69 -12.49 19.35
C THR A 345 -0.39 -11.06 18.90
N LYS A 346 -1.04 -10.61 17.83
CA LYS A 346 -0.88 -9.24 17.32
C LYS A 346 -1.29 -8.21 18.38
N GLU A 347 -2.36 -8.49 19.11
CA GLU A 347 -2.93 -7.64 20.13
C GLU A 347 -2.01 -7.56 21.35
N GLU A 348 -1.47 -8.70 21.82
CA GLU A 348 -0.46 -8.73 22.90
C GLU A 348 0.81 -7.98 22.49
N VAL A 349 1.36 -8.26 21.30
CA VAL A 349 2.57 -7.57 20.82
C VAL A 349 2.35 -6.06 20.75
N ALA A 350 1.18 -5.62 20.30
CA ALA A 350 0.85 -4.19 20.27
C ALA A 350 0.70 -3.59 21.68
N PHE A 351 0.10 -4.32 22.61
CA PHE A 351 -0.11 -3.89 24.00
C PHE A 351 1.22 -3.80 24.76
N GLU A 352 2.00 -4.89 24.77
CA GLU A 352 3.28 -4.96 25.48
C GLU A 352 4.32 -4.00 24.86
N ALA A 353 4.28 -3.78 23.55
CA ALA A 353 5.11 -2.76 22.91
C ALA A 353 4.72 -1.35 23.35
N ALA A 354 3.42 -1.07 23.53
CA ALA A 354 2.95 0.23 24.00
C ALA A 354 3.41 0.50 25.45
N ASP A 355 3.36 -0.51 26.33
CA ASP A 355 3.84 -0.38 27.71
C ASP A 355 5.37 -0.25 27.77
N LEU A 356 6.11 -1.01 26.96
CA LEU A 356 7.55 -0.81 26.82
C LEU A 356 7.86 0.61 26.33
N PHE A 357 7.14 1.14 25.34
CA PHE A 357 7.30 2.53 24.89
C PHE A 357 6.95 3.54 25.99
N TYR A 358 5.95 3.27 26.83
CA TYR A 358 5.61 4.11 27.98
C TYR A 358 6.77 4.26 28.95
N PHE A 359 7.38 3.15 29.40
CA PHE A 359 8.48 3.23 30.37
C PHE A 359 9.80 3.67 29.74
N ALA A 360 10.06 3.30 28.48
CA ALA A 360 11.20 3.81 27.73
C ALA A 360 11.12 5.35 27.60
N LEU A 361 9.97 5.89 27.22
CA LEU A 361 9.77 7.35 27.15
C LEU A 361 9.78 8.01 28.52
N THR A 362 9.32 7.32 29.57
CA THR A 362 9.47 7.81 30.95
C THR A 362 10.95 7.99 31.32
N LYS A 363 11.82 7.05 30.94
CA LYS A 363 13.28 7.17 31.13
C LYS A 363 13.86 8.32 30.30
N CYS A 364 13.43 8.46 29.04
CA CYS A 364 13.85 9.59 28.20
C CYS A 364 13.49 10.94 28.84
N VAL A 365 12.22 11.14 29.20
CA VAL A 365 11.74 12.38 29.83
C VAL A 365 12.40 12.62 31.19
N ALA A 366 12.68 11.57 31.98
CA ALA A 366 13.46 11.69 33.22
C ALA A 366 14.85 12.28 32.95
N ALA A 367 15.53 11.80 31.92
CA ALA A 367 16.87 12.22 31.50
C ALA A 367 16.91 13.51 30.66
N GLY A 368 15.75 14.13 30.37
CA GLY A 368 15.68 15.32 29.51
C GLY A 368 15.84 15.02 28.01
N VAL A 369 15.67 13.76 27.62
CA VAL A 369 15.69 13.29 26.22
C VAL A 369 14.27 13.34 25.67
N SER A 370 14.11 13.96 24.51
CA SER A 370 12.85 14.08 23.79
C SER A 370 12.68 13.00 22.71
N LEU A 371 11.47 12.80 22.21
CA LEU A 371 11.18 11.94 21.05
C LEU A 371 11.93 12.42 19.82
N GLU A 372 12.07 13.73 19.67
CA GLU A 372 12.87 14.37 18.65
C GLU A 372 14.34 13.92 18.74
N ASP A 373 14.90 13.79 19.95
CA ASP A 373 16.25 13.25 20.16
C ASP A 373 16.35 11.76 19.80
N VAL A 374 15.31 10.98 20.09
CA VAL A 374 15.25 9.55 19.79
C VAL A 374 15.16 9.33 18.28
N GLU A 375 14.25 10.03 17.60
CA GLU A 375 14.06 9.95 16.15
C GLU A 375 15.33 10.40 15.41
N ARG A 376 15.99 11.49 15.83
CA ARG A 376 17.31 11.86 15.28
C ARG A 376 18.35 10.74 15.39
N ASN A 377 18.35 9.98 16.49
CA ASN A 377 19.24 8.83 16.65
C ASN A 377 18.84 7.63 15.79
N LEU A 378 17.54 7.47 15.49
CA LEU A 378 17.05 6.43 14.58
C LEU A 378 17.40 6.79 13.12
N ASP A 379 17.20 8.04 12.72
CA ASP A 379 17.59 8.56 11.40
C ASP A 379 19.11 8.43 11.18
N ALA A 380 19.91 8.78 12.19
CA ALA A 380 21.36 8.58 12.14
C ALA A 380 21.79 7.10 12.01
N LYS A 381 20.94 6.15 12.42
CA LYS A 381 21.22 4.71 12.29
C LYS A 381 20.74 4.16 10.93
N SER A 382 19.65 4.68 10.38
CA SER A 382 19.09 4.22 9.10
C SER A 382 19.99 4.56 7.91
N ILE A 383 20.78 5.63 8.00
CA ILE A 383 21.69 6.10 6.94
C ILE A 383 23.04 5.38 6.87
N LYS A 384 23.28 4.38 7.74
CA LYS A 384 24.55 3.63 7.78
C LYS A 384 24.66 2.68 6.60
N VAL A 385 25.78 2.78 5.92
CA VAL A 385 26.20 1.98 4.78
C VAL A 385 26.93 0.71 5.23
N LYS A 386 27.82 0.81 6.24
CA LYS A 386 28.51 -0.38 6.78
C LYS A 386 27.56 -1.15 7.72
N ARG A 387 27.14 -2.34 7.29
CA ARG A 387 26.33 -3.25 8.12
C ARG A 387 27.22 -3.90 9.18
N ARG A 388 26.87 -3.73 10.47
CA ARG A 388 27.53 -4.48 11.55
C ARG A 388 26.99 -5.90 11.58
N GLN A 389 27.85 -6.86 11.89
CA GLN A 389 27.42 -8.21 12.28
C GLN A 389 26.59 -8.08 13.56
N GLY A 390 25.29 -8.31 13.45
CA GLY A 390 24.29 -8.05 14.49
C GLY A 390 24.28 -9.09 15.61
N ASP A 391 25.44 -9.47 16.12
CA ASP A 391 25.52 -10.47 17.18
C ASP A 391 25.03 -9.87 18.49
N ALA A 392 24.04 -10.52 19.12
CA ALA A 392 23.66 -10.20 20.48
C ALA A 392 24.88 -10.38 21.41
N LYS A 393 25.05 -9.46 22.37
CA LYS A 393 26.13 -9.56 23.35
C LYS A 393 26.06 -10.93 24.06
N PRO A 394 27.20 -11.60 24.33
CA PRO A 394 27.22 -12.97 24.85
C PRO A 394 26.33 -13.23 26.06
N ALA A 395 26.21 -12.26 26.98
CA ALA A 395 25.36 -12.37 28.16
C ALA A 395 23.86 -12.49 27.85
N PHE A 396 23.37 -11.85 26.77
CA PHE A 396 21.97 -11.89 26.35
C PHE A 396 21.71 -12.99 25.33
N ALA A 397 22.69 -13.29 24.48
CA ALA A 397 22.66 -14.49 23.63
C ALA A 397 22.61 -15.76 24.47
N ALA A 398 23.34 -15.81 25.60
CA ALA A 398 23.30 -16.91 26.55
C ALA A 398 22.00 -16.99 27.34
N GLN A 399 21.34 -15.86 27.65
CA GLN A 399 20.05 -15.85 28.35
C GLN A 399 18.89 -16.24 27.43
N ALA A 400 18.90 -15.78 26.18
CA ALA A 400 17.97 -16.23 25.13
C ALA A 400 18.22 -17.71 24.75
N ALA A 401 19.47 -18.16 24.74
CA ALA A 401 19.81 -19.57 24.53
C ALA A 401 19.48 -20.45 25.76
N ALA A 402 19.60 -19.94 26.99
CA ALA A 402 19.32 -20.67 28.23
C ALA A 402 17.83 -20.96 28.42
N THR A 403 16.93 -20.09 27.95
CA THR A 403 15.49 -20.40 27.86
C THR A 403 15.20 -21.48 26.80
N THR A 404 16.15 -21.75 25.91
CA THR A 404 16.03 -22.65 24.76
C THR A 404 16.86 -23.94 24.91
N THR A 405 17.58 -24.16 26.04
CA THR A 405 18.42 -25.35 26.24
C THR A 405 18.29 -25.97 27.64
N THR A 406 17.16 -26.65 27.87
CA THR A 406 17.21 -28.00 28.45
C THR A 406 17.17 -29.01 27.31
N GLN A 407 18.37 -29.39 26.82
CA GLN A 407 18.77 -30.70 26.26
C GLN A 407 19.76 -30.56 25.09
N GLY A 408 21.00 -31.04 25.32
CA GLY A 408 21.74 -31.85 24.34
C GLY A 408 22.74 -31.17 23.39
N THR A 409 23.99 -31.04 23.85
CA THR A 409 25.25 -30.96 23.06
C THR A 409 25.37 -32.10 22.02
N THR A 410 25.93 -31.94 20.81
CA THR A 410 27.37 -31.75 20.49
C THR A 410 27.63 -31.18 19.09
N SER A 411 28.75 -30.48 18.95
CA SER A 411 29.33 -29.79 17.77
C SER A 411 29.90 -30.71 16.67
N ASP A 412 29.81 -30.31 15.39
CA ASP A 412 31.00 -30.09 14.55
C ASP A 412 30.80 -29.34 13.20
N ALA A 413 31.83 -28.56 12.87
CA ALA A 413 32.37 -28.07 11.59
C ALA A 413 31.51 -27.57 10.40
N SER A 414 31.87 -26.36 9.97
CA SER A 414 31.45 -25.60 8.78
C SER A 414 31.79 -26.23 7.42
N THR A 415 30.87 -26.15 6.46
CA THR A 415 31.19 -26.14 5.02
C THR A 415 30.18 -25.28 4.24
N LYS A 416 30.69 -24.46 3.30
CA LYS A 416 29.90 -23.63 2.38
C LYS A 416 29.07 -24.52 1.44
N GLU A 417 27.77 -24.31 1.37
CA GLU A 417 26.90 -24.91 0.34
C GLU A 417 26.09 -23.87 -0.45
N ILE A 418 26.01 -24.17 -1.74
CA ILE A 418 25.33 -23.48 -2.82
C ILE A 418 23.82 -23.66 -2.65
N VAL A 419 23.06 -22.58 -2.81
CA VAL A 419 21.59 -22.55 -2.65
C VAL A 419 20.92 -23.48 -3.66
N LYS A 420 20.45 -24.64 -3.17
CA LYS A 420 19.48 -25.51 -3.85
C LYS A 420 18.06 -25.07 -3.49
N GLU A 421 17.15 -25.23 -4.44
CA GLU A 421 15.69 -25.12 -4.28
C GLU A 421 15.21 -25.68 -2.93
N ALA A 422 14.40 -24.89 -2.23
CA ALA A 422 13.68 -25.33 -1.05
C ALA A 422 12.53 -26.25 -1.50
N ALA A 423 12.81 -27.54 -1.64
CA ALA A 423 11.86 -28.51 -1.13
C ALA A 423 11.73 -28.27 0.38
N SER A 424 10.53 -28.40 0.93
CA SER A 424 10.30 -28.39 2.38
C SER A 424 11.04 -29.58 3.01
N ILE A 425 12.30 -29.38 3.35
CA ILE A 425 13.10 -30.35 4.11
C ILE A 425 12.53 -30.32 5.54
N PRO A 426 12.13 -31.46 6.13
CA PRO A 426 11.85 -31.56 7.54
C PRO A 426 13.02 -30.93 8.32
N LYS A 427 12.73 -30.11 9.33
CA LYS A 427 13.77 -29.53 10.19
C LYS A 427 14.70 -30.67 10.64
N SER A 428 16.01 -30.54 10.35
CA SER A 428 17.17 -31.33 10.84
C SER A 428 17.06 -32.88 10.90
N LYS A 429 18.15 -33.60 10.56
CA LYS A 429 18.28 -35.05 10.86
C LYS A 429 18.24 -35.37 12.36
N ASP A 430 18.37 -34.36 13.21
CA ASP A 430 18.36 -34.46 14.67
C ASP A 430 17.13 -33.77 15.32
N ASP A 431 16.10 -33.39 14.55
CA ASP A 431 14.81 -32.94 15.10
C ASP A 431 13.91 -34.16 15.41
N PRO A 432 13.51 -34.41 16.66
CA PRO A 432 12.60 -35.50 17.00
C PRO A 432 11.20 -35.36 16.41
N ALA A 433 10.83 -34.22 15.79
CA ALA A 433 9.51 -33.98 15.23
C ALA A 433 9.25 -34.66 13.86
N GLY A 434 10.29 -35.15 13.17
CA GLY A 434 10.13 -35.81 11.86
C GLY A 434 10.19 -37.35 11.87
N THR A 435 10.58 -37.98 12.98
CA THR A 435 10.89 -39.43 13.01
C THR A 435 10.52 -40.13 14.31
N ARG A 436 9.44 -39.72 14.98
CA ARG A 436 8.87 -40.56 16.04
C ARG A 436 7.85 -41.52 15.44
N ASN A 437 8.09 -42.82 15.62
CA ASN A 437 7.14 -43.93 15.44
C ASN A 437 5.91 -43.83 16.37
N GLY A 438 5.46 -42.61 16.69
CA GLY A 438 4.29 -42.31 17.49
C GLY A 438 3.03 -42.25 16.63
N ARG A 439 1.90 -42.48 17.30
CA ARG A 439 0.56 -42.34 16.74
C ARG A 439 0.38 -40.95 16.12
N ILE A 440 -0.19 -40.90 14.91
CA ILE A 440 -0.59 -39.66 14.25
C ILE A 440 -1.95 -39.30 14.82
N ALA A 441 -2.05 -38.18 15.53
CA ALA A 441 -3.27 -37.75 16.20
C ALA A 441 -3.35 -36.22 16.21
N MET A 442 -4.56 -35.69 16.02
CA MET A 442 -4.84 -34.27 16.15
C MET A 442 -5.03 -33.88 17.61
N ARG A 443 -4.74 -32.62 17.96
CA ARG A 443 -5.01 -32.13 19.32
C ARG A 443 -6.51 -31.96 19.52
N ARG A 444 -7.04 -32.55 20.60
CA ARG A 444 -8.48 -32.50 20.91
C ARG A 444 -8.80 -31.50 22.02
N TYR A 445 -9.84 -30.71 21.83
CA TYR A 445 -10.43 -29.82 22.83
C TYR A 445 -11.90 -30.19 23.02
N VAL A 446 -12.37 -30.23 24.27
CA VAL A 446 -13.79 -30.34 24.59
C VAL A 446 -14.25 -28.94 24.96
N THR A 447 -15.01 -28.29 24.08
CA THR A 447 -15.29 -26.84 24.19
C THR A 447 -15.95 -26.45 25.51
N ALA A 448 -16.81 -27.31 26.06
CA ALA A 448 -17.45 -27.12 27.37
C ALA A 448 -16.47 -27.05 28.55
N ASN A 449 -15.24 -27.55 28.40
CA ASN A 449 -14.19 -27.56 29.43
C ASN A 449 -13.14 -26.47 29.23
N GLU A 450 -13.23 -25.70 28.15
CA GLU A 450 -12.22 -24.72 27.74
C GLU A 450 -12.77 -23.30 27.78
N SER A 451 -11.89 -22.31 27.89
CA SER A 451 -12.30 -20.91 27.78
C SER A 451 -12.51 -20.51 26.30
N PRO A 452 -13.39 -19.54 26.00
CA PRO A 452 -13.54 -18.99 24.64
C PRO A 452 -12.21 -18.51 24.05
N GLU A 453 -11.33 -17.93 24.88
CA GLU A 453 -10.00 -17.48 24.48
C GLU A 453 -9.11 -18.66 24.05
N THR A 454 -9.17 -19.78 24.77
CA THR A 454 -8.45 -21.01 24.41
C THR A 454 -8.90 -21.56 23.06
N ILE A 455 -10.21 -21.61 22.82
CA ILE A 455 -10.76 -22.08 21.54
C ILE A 455 -10.40 -21.12 20.40
N SER A 456 -10.51 -19.80 20.63
CA SER A 456 -10.11 -18.78 19.65
C SER A 456 -8.62 -18.81 19.33
N ALA A 457 -7.77 -19.17 20.30
CA ALA A 457 -6.34 -19.37 20.09
C ALA A 457 -6.05 -20.67 19.32
N ALA A 458 -6.79 -21.75 19.61
CA ALA A 458 -6.64 -23.03 18.91
C ALA A 458 -7.05 -22.93 17.43
N LEU A 459 -8.07 -22.13 17.11
CA LEU A 459 -8.53 -21.86 15.74
C LEU A 459 -7.63 -20.90 14.95
N GLN A 460 -6.50 -20.43 15.51
CA GLN A 460 -5.54 -19.64 14.75
C GLN A 460 -4.86 -20.51 13.69
N ARG A 461 -4.68 -19.90 12.51
CA ARG A 461 -4.02 -20.55 11.38
C ARG A 461 -2.50 -20.52 11.54
N PRO A 462 -1.77 -21.49 10.97
CA PRO A 462 -0.30 -21.50 11.02
C PRO A 462 0.29 -20.20 10.44
N SER A 463 1.16 -19.53 11.21
CA SER A 463 1.77 -18.28 10.76
C SER A 463 2.75 -18.52 9.61
N GLN A 464 2.50 -17.93 8.44
CA GLN A 464 3.52 -17.85 7.39
C GLN A 464 4.58 -16.80 7.71
N ARG A 465 5.74 -16.88 7.04
CA ARG A 465 6.81 -15.88 7.12
C ARG A 465 6.22 -14.48 6.86
N SER A 466 6.72 -13.46 7.56
CA SER A 466 6.24 -12.07 7.44
C SER A 466 6.13 -11.66 5.96
N SER A 467 4.94 -11.24 5.52
CA SER A 467 4.62 -10.91 4.12
C SER A 467 5.61 -9.93 3.48
N GLU A 468 6.16 -9.00 4.27
CA GLU A 468 7.20 -8.05 3.83
C GLU A 468 8.50 -8.74 3.36
N LYS A 469 8.93 -9.81 4.06
CA LYS A 469 10.14 -10.55 3.67
C LYS A 469 9.93 -11.29 2.35
N ILE A 470 8.76 -11.88 2.16
CA ILE A 470 8.42 -12.58 0.91
C ILE A 470 8.33 -11.57 -0.23
N LEU A 471 7.67 -10.44 0.00
CA LEU A 471 7.56 -9.37 -0.98
C LEU A 471 8.94 -8.81 -1.36
N GLY A 472 9.84 -8.61 -0.39
CA GLY A 472 11.22 -8.17 -0.65
C GLY A 472 12.03 -9.15 -1.51
N ILE A 473 11.64 -10.43 -1.57
CA ILE A 473 12.20 -11.43 -2.49
C ILE A 473 11.54 -11.34 -3.88
N CYS A 474 10.22 -11.12 -3.93
CA CYS A 474 9.46 -11.05 -5.17
C CYS A 474 9.73 -9.75 -5.95
N GLN A 475 9.88 -8.61 -5.27
CA GLN A 475 9.96 -7.30 -5.93
C GLN A 475 11.13 -7.17 -6.92
N PRO A 476 12.37 -7.63 -6.63
CA PRO A 476 13.44 -7.64 -7.63
C PRO A 476 13.13 -8.53 -8.85
N ILE A 477 12.42 -9.64 -8.67
CA ILE A 477 12.01 -10.54 -9.76
C ILE A 477 10.97 -9.85 -10.65
N ILE A 478 9.98 -9.21 -10.01
CA ILE A 478 8.92 -8.47 -10.69
C ILE A 478 9.52 -7.33 -11.52
N GLU A 479 10.41 -6.54 -10.93
CA GLU A 479 11.06 -5.42 -11.60
C GLU A 479 11.97 -5.87 -12.76
N ALA A 480 12.69 -6.99 -12.58
CA ALA A 480 13.51 -7.55 -13.63
C ALA A 480 12.68 -8.01 -14.84
N VAL A 481 11.52 -8.65 -14.63
CA VAL A 481 10.62 -9.05 -15.72
C VAL A 481 9.99 -7.83 -16.38
N ARG A 482 9.59 -6.81 -15.60
CA ARG A 482 9.04 -5.56 -16.13
C ARG A 482 10.03 -4.83 -17.04
N THR A 483 11.31 -4.79 -16.68
CA THR A 483 12.33 -4.01 -17.38
C THR A 483 13.05 -4.77 -18.50
N ARG A 484 13.22 -6.09 -18.35
CA ARG A 484 13.99 -6.93 -19.29
C ARG A 484 13.17 -8.01 -19.99
N GLY A 485 11.85 -8.04 -19.80
CA GLY A 485 10.93 -8.89 -20.53
C GLY A 485 11.30 -10.38 -20.51
N ASP A 486 11.24 -11.01 -21.68
CA ASP A 486 11.51 -12.43 -21.91
C ASP A 486 12.89 -12.86 -21.40
N ALA A 487 13.89 -11.98 -21.46
CA ALA A 487 15.25 -12.30 -21.02
C ALA A 487 15.30 -12.58 -19.51
N ALA A 488 14.65 -11.75 -18.69
CA ALA A 488 14.54 -11.99 -17.26
C ALA A 488 13.67 -13.21 -16.96
N LEU A 489 12.57 -13.39 -17.71
CA LEU A 489 11.68 -14.53 -17.52
C LEU A 489 12.41 -15.86 -17.75
N LEU A 490 13.16 -15.98 -18.86
CA LEU A 490 14.00 -17.14 -19.14
C LEU A 490 15.12 -17.31 -18.10
N GLU A 491 15.78 -16.23 -17.68
CA GLU A 491 16.82 -16.29 -16.65
C GLU A 491 16.29 -16.91 -15.35
N TYR A 492 15.12 -16.46 -14.87
CA TYR A 492 14.52 -17.01 -13.67
C TYR A 492 14.00 -18.44 -13.89
N THR A 493 13.45 -18.76 -15.05
CA THR A 493 13.03 -20.14 -15.39
C THR A 493 14.22 -21.11 -15.43
N HIS A 494 15.37 -20.68 -15.96
CA HIS A 494 16.60 -21.47 -15.93
C HIS A 494 17.13 -21.66 -14.51
N LYS A 495 16.96 -20.64 -13.67
CA LYS A 495 17.44 -20.66 -12.29
C LYS A 495 16.60 -21.52 -11.37
N PHE A 496 15.28 -21.37 -11.41
CA PHE A 496 14.36 -22.03 -10.48
C PHE A 496 13.96 -23.41 -11.00
N GLU A 497 13.37 -23.50 -12.20
CA GLU A 497 12.90 -24.76 -12.77
C GLU A 497 14.02 -25.61 -13.41
N LYS A 498 15.26 -25.09 -13.50
CA LYS A 498 16.44 -25.74 -14.10
C LYS A 498 16.27 -26.08 -15.59
N ALA A 499 15.32 -25.44 -16.26
CA ALA A 499 14.98 -25.68 -17.67
C ALA A 499 15.93 -24.95 -18.64
N THR A 500 17.24 -25.20 -18.54
CA THR A 500 18.29 -24.43 -19.26
C THR A 500 18.28 -24.63 -20.78
N SER A 501 17.61 -25.66 -21.29
CA SER A 501 17.40 -25.89 -22.73
C SER A 501 16.32 -24.97 -23.33
N LEU A 502 15.52 -24.30 -22.49
CA LEU A 502 14.40 -23.50 -22.94
C LEU A 502 14.87 -22.16 -23.54
N THR A 503 14.50 -21.90 -24.80
CA THR A 503 14.88 -20.69 -25.54
C THR A 503 13.73 -19.70 -25.75
N SER A 504 12.50 -20.13 -25.50
CA SER A 504 11.29 -19.28 -25.54
C SER A 504 10.53 -19.45 -24.23
N PRO A 505 10.12 -18.38 -23.56
CA PRO A 505 9.35 -18.48 -22.31
C PRO A 505 7.88 -18.80 -22.58
N VAL A 506 7.47 -18.98 -23.83
CA VAL A 506 6.06 -19.18 -24.21
C VAL A 506 5.94 -20.30 -25.25
N LEU A 507 4.93 -21.16 -25.05
CA LEU A 507 4.38 -22.06 -26.05
C LEU A 507 3.06 -21.47 -26.58
N ARG A 508 2.96 -21.19 -27.88
CA ARG A 508 1.76 -20.56 -28.49
C ARG A 508 0.87 -21.59 -29.18
N ALA A 509 -0.43 -21.29 -29.23
CA ALA A 509 -1.36 -22.02 -30.08
C ALA A 509 -1.09 -21.76 -31.58
N PRO A 510 -1.39 -22.70 -32.49
CA PRO A 510 -1.92 -24.04 -32.22
C PRO A 510 -0.88 -24.96 -31.56
N PHE A 511 -1.30 -25.67 -30.51
CA PHE A 511 -0.42 -26.57 -29.76
C PHE A 511 -0.14 -27.85 -30.57
N PRO A 512 1.14 -28.30 -30.67
CA PRO A 512 1.48 -29.51 -31.41
C PRO A 512 0.82 -30.79 -30.85
N PRO A 513 0.24 -31.67 -31.69
CA PRO A 513 -0.41 -32.91 -31.24
C PRO A 513 0.50 -33.85 -30.43
N GLU A 514 1.80 -33.85 -30.70
CA GLU A 514 2.81 -34.62 -29.97
C GLU A 514 2.97 -34.19 -28.52
N LEU A 515 2.64 -32.93 -28.19
CA LEU A 515 2.64 -32.42 -26.81
C LEU A 515 1.33 -32.73 -26.07
N MET A 516 0.36 -33.37 -26.72
CA MET A 516 -0.95 -33.71 -26.16
C MET A 516 -1.20 -35.22 -26.13
N GLN A 517 -0.13 -36.02 -26.19
CA GLN A 517 -0.23 -37.48 -26.13
C GLN A 517 -0.54 -37.93 -24.70
N LEU A 518 -1.74 -38.47 -24.52
CA LEU A 518 -2.27 -38.95 -23.24
C LEU A 518 -2.71 -40.41 -23.36
N ALA A 519 -2.66 -41.13 -22.25
CA ALA A 519 -3.35 -42.41 -22.15
C ALA A 519 -4.88 -42.18 -22.36
N PRO A 520 -5.59 -43.06 -23.09
CA PRO A 520 -7.01 -42.88 -23.38
C PRO A 520 -7.89 -42.67 -22.13
N GLU A 521 -7.57 -43.35 -21.04
CA GLU A 521 -8.22 -43.23 -19.75
C GLU A 521 -8.03 -41.85 -19.11
N THR A 522 -6.84 -41.27 -19.19
CA THR A 522 -6.54 -39.92 -18.68
C THR A 522 -7.29 -38.86 -19.49
N ALA A 523 -7.27 -38.97 -20.82
CA ALA A 523 -8.03 -38.06 -21.68
C ALA A 523 -9.53 -38.14 -21.39
N LYS A 524 -10.07 -39.36 -21.24
CA LYS A 524 -11.48 -39.55 -20.86
C LYS A 524 -11.82 -38.94 -19.51
N ALA A 525 -10.95 -39.07 -18.50
CA ALA A 525 -11.16 -38.46 -17.18
C ALA A 525 -11.19 -36.93 -17.25
N ILE A 526 -10.22 -36.32 -17.98
CA ILE A 526 -10.19 -34.88 -18.23
C ILE A 526 -11.48 -34.43 -18.93
N ASP A 527 -11.98 -35.20 -19.89
CA ASP A 527 -13.18 -34.85 -20.66
C ASP A 527 -14.46 -34.89 -19.84
N ILE A 528 -14.58 -35.87 -18.93
CA ILE A 528 -15.70 -35.94 -17.99
C ILE A 528 -15.67 -34.72 -17.06
N SER A 529 -14.52 -34.44 -16.45
CA SER A 529 -14.36 -33.27 -15.57
C SER A 529 -14.62 -31.96 -16.29
N PHE A 530 -14.08 -31.78 -17.50
CA PHE A 530 -14.31 -30.61 -18.34
C PHE A 530 -15.81 -30.37 -18.55
N GLU A 531 -16.57 -31.40 -18.90
CA GLU A 531 -18.00 -31.25 -19.19
C GLU A 531 -18.81 -30.93 -17.93
N ASN A 532 -18.49 -31.51 -16.78
CA ASN A 532 -19.17 -31.20 -15.53
C ASN A 532 -18.88 -29.77 -15.07
N ILE A 533 -17.63 -29.33 -15.11
CA ILE A 533 -17.22 -27.95 -14.79
C ILE A 533 -17.89 -26.97 -15.76
N ARG A 534 -17.92 -27.29 -17.06
CA ARG A 534 -18.56 -26.46 -18.09
C ARG A 534 -20.05 -26.32 -17.81
N LYS A 535 -20.76 -27.41 -17.51
CA LYS A 535 -22.20 -27.39 -17.21
C LYS A 535 -22.49 -26.51 -16.00
N PHE A 536 -21.76 -26.68 -14.90
CA PHE A 536 -21.98 -25.92 -13.67
C PHE A 536 -21.73 -24.42 -13.88
N HIS A 537 -20.60 -24.05 -14.50
CA HIS A 537 -20.27 -22.64 -14.72
C HIS A 537 -21.14 -21.99 -15.81
N ALA A 538 -21.59 -22.73 -16.82
CA ALA A 538 -22.53 -22.22 -17.81
C ALA A 538 -23.91 -21.91 -17.22
N ALA A 539 -24.34 -22.69 -16.21
CA ALA A 539 -25.60 -22.45 -15.50
C ALA A 539 -25.61 -21.16 -14.67
N GLN A 540 -24.44 -20.59 -14.36
CA GLN A 540 -24.30 -19.33 -13.62
C GLN A 540 -24.53 -18.08 -14.49
N LYS A 541 -24.73 -18.25 -15.80
CA LYS A 541 -24.91 -17.14 -16.74
C LYS A 541 -26.27 -16.48 -16.54
N GLU A 542 -26.28 -15.15 -16.49
CA GLU A 542 -27.53 -14.38 -16.49
C GLU A 542 -28.23 -14.53 -17.85
N ASP A 543 -29.45 -15.09 -17.87
CA ASP A 543 -30.23 -15.30 -19.10
C ASP A 543 -30.61 -13.97 -19.79
N LYS A 544 -30.86 -12.93 -18.98
CA LYS A 544 -31.25 -11.59 -19.43
C LYS A 544 -30.60 -10.53 -18.54
N PRO A 545 -30.25 -9.35 -19.07
CA PRO A 545 -29.84 -8.22 -18.25
C PRO A 545 -30.90 -7.86 -17.20
N LEU A 546 -30.45 -7.47 -16.00
CA LEU A 546 -31.32 -6.83 -15.01
C LEU A 546 -31.85 -5.53 -15.62
N ARG A 547 -33.16 -5.31 -15.56
CA ARG A 547 -33.80 -4.09 -16.04
C ARG A 547 -34.93 -3.71 -15.09
N VAL A 548 -34.86 -2.50 -14.53
CA VAL A 548 -35.79 -1.97 -13.55
C VAL A 548 -36.19 -0.56 -13.95
N GLU A 549 -37.49 -0.29 -14.02
CA GLU A 549 -37.99 1.08 -14.08
C GLU A 549 -38.13 1.58 -12.64
N THR A 550 -37.26 2.51 -12.24
CA THR A 550 -37.20 3.00 -10.85
C THR A 550 -38.27 4.06 -10.57
N MET A 551 -38.65 4.80 -11.62
CA MET A 551 -39.81 5.68 -11.67
C MET A 551 -40.27 5.81 -13.13
N PRO A 552 -41.52 6.23 -13.39
CA PRO A 552 -42.03 6.38 -14.75
C PRO A 552 -41.08 7.16 -15.65
N GLY A 553 -40.63 6.51 -16.72
CA GLY A 553 -39.71 7.09 -17.70
C GLY A 553 -38.23 7.01 -17.34
N ILE A 554 -37.82 6.37 -16.24
CA ILE A 554 -36.42 6.12 -15.87
C ILE A 554 -36.16 4.62 -15.75
N VAL A 555 -35.40 4.09 -16.71
CA VAL A 555 -35.04 2.68 -16.76
C VAL A 555 -33.57 2.49 -16.47
N CYS A 556 -33.26 1.80 -15.37
CA CYS A 556 -31.92 1.35 -15.02
C CYS A 556 -31.73 -0.10 -15.46
N SER A 557 -30.54 -0.44 -15.96
CA SER A 557 -30.18 -1.81 -16.33
C SER A 557 -28.78 -2.18 -15.87
N ARG A 558 -28.52 -3.48 -15.74
CA ARG A 558 -27.18 -4.06 -15.46
C ARG A 558 -26.96 -5.26 -16.38
N PHE A 559 -25.84 -5.29 -17.09
CA PHE A 559 -25.49 -6.37 -18.01
C PHE A 559 -24.03 -6.80 -17.85
N ALA A 560 -23.79 -8.12 -17.99
CA ALA A 560 -22.45 -8.69 -17.89
C ALA A 560 -21.65 -8.53 -19.20
N ARG A 561 -20.34 -8.30 -19.08
CA ARG A 561 -19.35 -8.37 -20.16
C ARG A 561 -18.11 -9.13 -19.68
N PRO A 562 -17.54 -10.05 -20.49
CA PRO A 562 -16.32 -10.74 -20.11
C PRO A 562 -15.16 -9.75 -19.91
N ILE A 563 -14.27 -10.09 -18.99
CA ILE A 563 -12.92 -9.53 -18.95
C ILE A 563 -12.21 -10.00 -20.22
N GLU A 564 -11.58 -9.08 -20.95
CA GLU A 564 -11.10 -9.37 -22.30
C GLU A 564 -9.91 -10.34 -22.29
N ARG A 565 -8.99 -10.15 -21.35
CA ARG A 565 -7.73 -10.89 -21.25
C ARG A 565 -7.53 -11.38 -19.83
N VAL A 566 -7.39 -12.69 -19.66
CA VAL A 566 -7.18 -13.31 -18.35
C VAL A 566 -5.94 -14.20 -18.35
N GLY A 567 -5.18 -14.10 -17.27
CA GLY A 567 -4.01 -14.92 -16.99
C GLY A 567 -4.36 -15.97 -15.94
N LEU A 568 -4.05 -17.23 -16.19
CA LEU A 568 -4.40 -18.36 -15.33
C LEU A 568 -3.11 -19.02 -14.85
N TYR A 569 -2.77 -18.82 -13.58
CA TYR A 569 -1.61 -19.46 -12.98
C TYR A 569 -1.99 -20.88 -12.52
N VAL A 570 -1.32 -21.87 -13.09
CA VAL A 570 -1.47 -23.29 -12.76
C VAL A 570 -0.19 -23.72 -12.04
N PRO A 571 -0.25 -24.10 -10.75
CA PRO A 571 0.93 -24.58 -10.04
C PRO A 571 1.48 -25.87 -10.67
N GLY A 572 2.77 -26.12 -10.46
CA GLY A 572 3.44 -27.34 -10.94
C GLY A 572 4.74 -27.61 -10.18
N GLY A 573 5.62 -28.42 -10.77
CA GLY A 573 6.90 -28.83 -10.17
C GLY A 573 6.86 -30.30 -9.73
N THR A 574 6.50 -30.55 -8.47
CA THR A 574 6.45 -31.91 -7.89
C THR A 574 5.17 -32.68 -8.21
N ALA A 575 4.09 -31.98 -8.58
CA ALA A 575 2.80 -32.56 -8.97
C ALA A 575 2.31 -31.99 -10.31
N VAL A 576 1.47 -32.76 -11.01
CA VAL A 576 0.82 -32.38 -12.27
C VAL A 576 -0.62 -32.02 -11.95
N LEU A 577 -1.04 -30.77 -12.21
CA LEU A 577 -2.35 -30.24 -11.79
C LEU A 577 -3.23 -29.85 -12.99
N PRO A 578 -3.72 -30.81 -13.80
CA PRO A 578 -4.65 -30.52 -14.88
C PRO A 578 -6.02 -30.08 -14.37
N SER A 579 -6.37 -30.46 -13.14
CA SER A 579 -7.58 -30.01 -12.45
C SER A 579 -7.61 -28.48 -12.34
N THR A 580 -6.55 -27.83 -11.85
CA THR A 580 -6.49 -26.36 -11.77
C THR A 580 -6.54 -25.70 -13.14
N ALA A 581 -5.92 -26.30 -14.16
CA ALA A 581 -6.06 -25.80 -15.54
C ALA A 581 -7.52 -25.85 -16.03
N LEU A 582 -8.29 -26.88 -15.67
CA LEU A 582 -9.71 -26.99 -15.98
C LEU A 582 -10.53 -25.96 -15.19
N MET A 583 -10.33 -25.90 -13.87
CA MET A 583 -11.06 -25.04 -12.95
C MET A 583 -10.88 -23.55 -13.25
N LEU A 584 -9.74 -23.16 -13.83
CA LEU A 584 -9.51 -21.78 -14.27
C LEU A 584 -9.86 -21.54 -15.74
N GLY A 585 -9.57 -22.51 -16.62
CA GLY A 585 -9.73 -22.34 -18.07
C GLY A 585 -11.17 -22.46 -18.55
N VAL A 586 -11.93 -23.42 -18.01
CA VAL A 586 -13.32 -23.67 -18.40
C VAL A 586 -14.23 -22.46 -18.12
N PRO A 587 -14.26 -21.86 -16.91
CA PRO A 587 -15.09 -20.67 -16.69
C PRO A 587 -14.66 -19.46 -17.53
N ALA A 588 -13.36 -19.29 -17.80
CA ALA A 588 -12.87 -18.24 -18.72
C ALA A 588 -13.44 -18.41 -20.14
N MET A 589 -13.42 -19.65 -20.65
CA MET A 589 -14.01 -20.01 -21.93
C MET A 589 -15.53 -19.78 -21.94
N VAL A 590 -16.24 -20.21 -20.89
CA VAL A 590 -17.69 -20.05 -20.75
C VAL A 590 -18.10 -18.57 -20.68
N ALA A 591 -17.32 -17.74 -19.98
CA ALA A 591 -17.55 -16.29 -19.93
C ALA A 591 -17.36 -15.61 -21.30
N GLY A 592 -16.54 -16.21 -22.17
CA GLY A 592 -16.19 -15.64 -23.47
C GLY A 592 -15.01 -14.66 -23.40
N CYS A 593 -14.06 -14.89 -22.49
CA CYS A 593 -12.80 -14.15 -22.46
C CYS A 593 -12.07 -14.35 -23.80
N LYS A 594 -11.62 -13.25 -24.43
CA LYS A 594 -11.04 -13.31 -25.79
C LYS A 594 -9.61 -13.84 -25.80
N LYS A 595 -8.84 -13.54 -24.75
CA LYS A 595 -7.47 -14.00 -24.58
C LYS A 595 -7.33 -14.74 -23.26
N ILE A 596 -6.94 -16.00 -23.34
CA ILE A 596 -6.67 -16.85 -22.17
C ILE A 596 -5.19 -17.22 -22.23
N VAL A 597 -4.42 -16.76 -21.26
CA VAL A 597 -2.99 -17.06 -21.11
C VAL A 597 -2.84 -17.98 -19.90
N LEU A 598 -2.37 -19.20 -20.08
CA LEU A 598 -1.99 -20.05 -18.94
C LEU A 598 -0.54 -19.80 -18.58
N ALA A 599 -0.19 -19.92 -17.31
CA ALA A 599 1.20 -19.98 -16.85
C ALA A 599 1.39 -21.23 -16.00
N THR A 600 2.44 -22.00 -16.29
CA THR A 600 2.81 -23.18 -15.51
C THR A 600 4.32 -23.36 -15.54
N PRO A 601 4.97 -23.72 -14.42
CA PRO A 601 6.39 -24.03 -14.44
C PRO A 601 6.65 -25.26 -15.35
N PRO A 602 7.63 -25.19 -16.27
CA PRO A 602 8.04 -26.35 -17.04
C PRO A 602 8.82 -27.34 -16.16
N ARG A 603 8.96 -28.57 -16.64
CA ARG A 603 9.93 -29.52 -16.07
C ARG A 603 11.35 -29.05 -16.37
N SER A 604 12.34 -29.61 -15.67
CA SER A 604 13.76 -29.30 -15.87
C SER A 604 14.30 -29.59 -17.28
N ASN A 605 13.59 -30.36 -18.09
CA ASN A 605 13.90 -30.56 -19.51
C ASN A 605 13.26 -29.52 -20.44
N GLY A 606 12.58 -28.50 -19.90
CA GLY A 606 11.88 -27.45 -20.62
C GLY A 606 10.46 -27.80 -21.10
N GLN A 607 9.97 -29.02 -20.85
CA GLN A 607 8.66 -29.45 -21.34
C GLN A 607 7.55 -29.23 -20.31
N VAL A 608 6.33 -28.95 -20.80
CA VAL A 608 5.09 -28.96 -20.02
C VAL A 608 4.46 -30.35 -20.08
N THR A 609 3.73 -30.71 -19.04
CA THR A 609 2.98 -31.96 -18.96
C THR A 609 1.89 -32.01 -20.04
N PRO A 610 1.73 -33.14 -20.78
CA PRO A 610 0.73 -33.24 -21.83
C PRO A 610 -0.70 -32.96 -21.38
N GLU A 611 -1.02 -33.25 -20.12
CA GLU A 611 -2.34 -33.04 -19.52
C GLU A 611 -2.71 -31.54 -19.50
N VAL A 612 -1.78 -30.68 -19.11
CA VAL A 612 -1.98 -29.22 -19.09
C VAL A 612 -2.07 -28.65 -20.51
N VAL A 613 -1.25 -29.15 -21.44
CA VAL A 613 -1.32 -28.73 -22.86
C VAL A 613 -2.66 -29.14 -23.49
N TYR A 614 -3.14 -30.35 -23.18
CA TYR A 614 -4.44 -30.85 -23.64
C TYR A 614 -5.60 -29.99 -23.11
N VAL A 615 -5.57 -29.63 -21.83
CA VAL A 615 -6.56 -28.71 -21.23
C VAL A 615 -6.48 -27.32 -21.86
N ALA A 616 -5.28 -26.75 -22.00
CA ALA A 616 -5.05 -25.46 -22.65
C ALA A 616 -5.63 -25.42 -24.07
N HIS A 617 -5.47 -26.52 -24.83
CA HIS A 617 -6.09 -26.68 -26.14
C HIS A 617 -7.62 -26.68 -26.06
N LYS A 618 -8.21 -27.49 -25.16
CA LYS A 618 -9.68 -27.58 -25.00
C LYS A 618 -10.34 -26.26 -24.62
N VAL A 619 -9.70 -25.46 -23.78
CA VAL A 619 -10.24 -24.16 -23.32
C VAL A 619 -9.95 -23.01 -24.30
N GLY A 620 -9.21 -23.28 -25.39
CA GLY A 620 -8.88 -22.27 -26.39
C GLY A 620 -7.85 -21.25 -25.93
N ALA A 621 -6.86 -21.67 -25.13
CA ALA A 621 -5.78 -20.80 -24.68
C ALA A 621 -4.96 -20.25 -25.85
N GLU A 622 -4.61 -18.96 -25.80
CA GLU A 622 -3.73 -18.29 -26.76
C GLU A 622 -2.31 -18.84 -26.64
N SER A 623 -1.86 -19.02 -25.40
CA SER A 623 -0.49 -19.42 -25.08
C SER A 623 -0.36 -19.99 -23.67
N ILE A 624 0.72 -20.73 -23.46
CA ILE A 624 1.20 -21.22 -22.17
C ILE A 624 2.55 -20.54 -21.89
N VAL A 625 2.62 -19.75 -20.82
CA VAL A 625 3.85 -19.19 -20.26
C VAL A 625 4.56 -20.31 -19.49
N LEU A 626 5.79 -20.59 -19.91
CA LEU A 626 6.66 -21.64 -19.41
C LEU A 626 7.49 -21.12 -18.23
N ALA A 627 6.80 -20.69 -17.18
CA ALA A 627 7.41 -20.19 -15.95
C ALA A 627 6.44 -20.38 -14.76
N GLY A 628 6.98 -20.57 -13.56
CA GLY A 628 6.24 -20.49 -12.30
C GLY A 628 6.49 -19.20 -11.54
N GLY A 629 6.05 -19.16 -10.27
CA GLY A 629 6.46 -18.16 -9.29
C GLY A 629 6.07 -16.71 -9.60
N ALA A 630 6.79 -15.78 -8.96
CA ALA A 630 6.56 -14.35 -9.11
C ALA A 630 6.87 -13.84 -10.53
N GLN A 631 7.82 -14.48 -11.23
CA GLN A 631 8.20 -14.13 -12.59
C GLN A 631 7.06 -14.37 -13.59
N ALA A 632 6.29 -15.46 -13.45
CA ALA A 632 5.14 -15.73 -14.29
C ALA A 632 4.00 -14.73 -14.05
N VAL A 633 3.75 -14.39 -12.78
CA VAL A 633 2.75 -13.37 -12.40
C VAL A 633 3.13 -12.02 -13.01
N ALA A 634 4.39 -11.59 -12.87
CA ALA A 634 4.89 -10.35 -13.45
C ALA A 634 4.75 -10.34 -14.98
N ALA A 635 5.11 -11.43 -15.66
CA ALA A 635 5.02 -11.53 -17.11
C ALA A 635 3.58 -11.37 -17.62
N MET A 636 2.59 -11.95 -16.93
CA MET A 636 1.17 -11.76 -17.28
C MET A 636 0.69 -10.34 -16.93
N ALA A 637 1.12 -9.78 -15.82
CA ALA A 637 0.68 -8.47 -15.33
C ALA A 637 1.16 -7.31 -16.21
N TYR A 638 2.43 -7.32 -16.60
CA TYR A 638 3.05 -6.24 -17.38
C TYR A 638 3.11 -6.55 -18.89
N GLY A 639 3.04 -7.83 -19.26
CA GLY A 639 3.38 -8.30 -20.59
C GLY A 639 4.89 -8.32 -20.83
N THR A 640 5.31 -9.09 -21.83
CA THR A 640 6.69 -9.11 -22.35
C THR A 640 6.65 -9.11 -23.88
N GLU A 641 7.79 -9.27 -24.55
CA GLU A 641 7.86 -9.44 -26.00
C GLU A 641 7.02 -10.64 -26.47
N SER A 642 6.99 -11.72 -25.69
CA SER A 642 6.23 -12.93 -26.01
C SER A 642 4.97 -13.13 -25.16
N VAL A 643 4.88 -12.60 -23.94
CA VAL A 643 3.73 -12.81 -23.06
C VAL A 643 2.71 -11.69 -23.23
N SER A 644 1.48 -12.04 -23.62
CA SER A 644 0.37 -11.08 -23.69
C SER A 644 0.04 -10.56 -22.29
N LYS A 645 0.06 -9.22 -22.10
CA LYS A 645 -0.49 -8.57 -20.90
C LYS A 645 -1.96 -8.94 -20.71
N VAL A 646 -2.35 -9.26 -19.48
CA VAL A 646 -3.74 -9.55 -19.09
C VAL A 646 -4.36 -8.44 -18.21
N ASP A 647 -5.68 -8.51 -18.01
CA ASP A 647 -6.45 -7.55 -17.19
C ASP A 647 -6.84 -8.14 -15.82
N LYS A 648 -6.81 -9.48 -15.69
CA LYS A 648 -7.00 -10.18 -14.43
C LYS A 648 -6.16 -11.45 -14.38
N ILE A 649 -5.51 -11.70 -13.24
CA ILE A 649 -4.75 -12.93 -12.97
C ILE A 649 -5.50 -13.78 -11.95
N LEU A 650 -5.75 -15.05 -12.28
CA LEU A 650 -6.45 -15.99 -11.43
C LEU A 650 -5.59 -17.23 -11.19
N GLY A 651 -5.88 -17.94 -10.11
CA GLY A 651 -5.26 -19.22 -9.79
C GLY A 651 -4.50 -19.20 -8.46
N PRO A 652 -4.51 -20.35 -7.75
CA PRO A 652 -3.80 -20.49 -6.49
C PRO A 652 -2.30 -20.53 -6.72
N GLY A 653 -1.52 -20.38 -5.66
CA GLY A 653 -0.08 -20.58 -5.72
C GLY A 653 0.54 -20.51 -4.34
N ASN A 654 1.83 -20.82 -4.28
CA ASN A 654 2.57 -20.69 -3.03
C ASN A 654 2.66 -19.21 -2.59
N GLN A 655 3.20 -19.00 -1.40
CA GLN A 655 3.37 -17.67 -0.79
C GLN A 655 4.03 -16.61 -1.70
N PHE A 656 4.93 -16.99 -2.62
CA PHE A 656 5.57 -16.07 -3.56
C PHE A 656 4.64 -15.65 -4.70
N VAL A 657 3.82 -16.58 -5.19
CA VAL A 657 2.79 -16.29 -6.21
C VAL A 657 1.72 -15.38 -5.61
N THR A 658 1.25 -15.69 -4.40
CA THR A 658 0.29 -14.84 -3.69
C THR A 658 0.84 -13.43 -3.46
N ALA A 659 2.07 -13.32 -2.93
CA ALA A 659 2.70 -12.02 -2.70
C ALA A 659 2.86 -11.22 -4.01
N ALA A 660 3.28 -11.88 -5.09
CA ALA A 660 3.40 -11.24 -6.40
C ALA A 660 2.03 -10.77 -6.94
N LYS A 661 0.99 -11.61 -6.84
CA LYS A 661 -0.40 -11.27 -7.24
C LYS A 661 -0.91 -10.05 -6.48
N MET A 662 -0.76 -10.04 -5.17
CA MET A 662 -1.15 -8.91 -4.32
C MET A 662 -0.37 -7.64 -4.69
N HIS A 663 0.93 -7.76 -4.96
CA HIS A 663 1.75 -6.62 -5.35
C HIS A 663 1.31 -6.02 -6.70
N VAL A 664 1.22 -6.84 -7.75
CA VAL A 664 0.83 -6.34 -9.08
C VAL A 664 -0.60 -5.82 -9.12
N SER A 665 -1.49 -6.34 -8.27
CA SER A 665 -2.87 -5.85 -8.17
C SER A 665 -2.98 -4.42 -7.61
N ASN A 666 -1.95 -3.97 -6.89
CA ASN A 666 -1.86 -2.62 -6.32
C ASN A 666 -1.03 -1.66 -7.20
N ASP A 667 -0.36 -2.15 -8.26
CA ASP A 667 0.34 -1.27 -9.21
C ASP A 667 -0.63 -0.76 -10.29
N THR A 668 -0.98 0.52 -10.21
CA THR A 668 -1.87 1.18 -11.19
C THR A 668 -1.30 1.20 -12.60
N ASN A 669 0.03 1.09 -12.77
CA ASN A 669 0.66 0.98 -14.09
C ASN A 669 0.49 -0.43 -14.69
N ALA A 670 0.43 -1.47 -13.85
CA ALA A 670 0.06 -2.80 -14.31
C ALA A 670 -1.42 -2.81 -14.71
N GLY A 671 -2.27 -2.13 -13.93
CA GLY A 671 -3.71 -2.05 -14.19
C GLY A 671 -4.33 -3.44 -14.32
N VAL A 672 -3.89 -4.37 -13.46
CA VAL A 672 -4.31 -5.77 -13.44
C VAL A 672 -5.03 -6.04 -12.12
N SER A 673 -6.12 -6.78 -12.16
CA SER A 673 -6.79 -7.28 -10.96
C SER A 673 -6.39 -8.72 -10.66
N ILE A 674 -6.73 -9.22 -9.48
CA ILE A 674 -6.60 -10.64 -9.13
C ILE A 674 -7.96 -11.22 -8.73
N ASP A 675 -8.08 -12.54 -8.72
CA ASP A 675 -9.22 -13.25 -8.14
C ASP A 675 -9.35 -13.04 -6.63
N MET A 676 -8.36 -13.52 -5.87
CA MET A 676 -8.34 -13.51 -4.42
C MET A 676 -6.93 -13.76 -3.87
N PRO A 677 -6.65 -13.37 -2.62
CA PRO A 677 -5.51 -13.88 -1.87
C PRO A 677 -5.64 -15.39 -1.63
N ALA A 678 -4.52 -16.11 -1.65
CA ALA A 678 -4.47 -17.54 -1.35
C ALA A 678 -3.41 -17.82 -0.26
N GLY A 679 -3.75 -18.66 0.70
CA GLY A 679 -2.86 -19.24 1.70
C GLY A 679 -2.69 -20.75 1.52
N PRO A 680 -2.15 -21.46 2.52
CA PRO A 680 -2.24 -22.91 2.64
C PRO A 680 -3.69 -23.38 2.55
N SER A 681 -3.84 -24.62 2.10
CA SER A 681 -5.14 -25.26 1.93
C SER A 681 -5.71 -25.73 3.27
N GLU A 682 -7.04 -25.65 3.43
CA GLU A 682 -7.74 -25.91 4.68
C GLU A 682 -8.98 -26.79 4.46
N VAL A 683 -9.30 -27.69 5.41
CA VAL A 683 -10.59 -28.39 5.43
C VAL A 683 -11.14 -28.46 6.84
N LEU A 684 -12.45 -28.26 6.98
CA LEU A 684 -13.19 -28.44 8.23
C LEU A 684 -14.28 -29.47 8.02
N VAL A 685 -14.24 -30.56 8.78
CA VAL A 685 -15.26 -31.61 8.78
C VAL A 685 -16.13 -31.45 10.02
N ILE A 686 -17.44 -31.31 9.85
CA ILE A 686 -18.42 -31.44 10.93
C ILE A 686 -18.98 -32.85 10.89
N ALA A 687 -18.88 -33.58 12.00
CA ALA A 687 -19.29 -34.97 12.09
C ALA A 687 -20.15 -35.22 13.33
N ASP A 688 -21.23 -35.99 13.19
CA ASP A 688 -22.10 -36.43 14.29
C ASP A 688 -22.05 -37.96 14.47
N ALA A 689 -22.93 -38.52 15.30
CA ALA A 689 -22.97 -39.95 15.57
C ALA A 689 -23.32 -40.83 14.35
N ALA A 690 -23.87 -40.26 13.26
CA ALA A 690 -24.16 -40.96 12.02
C ALA A 690 -22.96 -41.01 11.07
N ALA A 691 -21.93 -40.20 11.31
CA ALA A 691 -20.72 -40.17 10.49
C ALA A 691 -20.00 -41.51 10.51
N ASN A 692 -19.48 -41.92 9.35
CA ASN A 692 -18.57 -43.05 9.27
C ASN A 692 -17.15 -42.57 9.65
N PRO A 693 -16.53 -43.11 10.72
CA PRO A 693 -15.19 -42.70 11.12
C PRO A 693 -14.15 -42.82 10.00
N ALA A 694 -14.34 -43.82 9.12
CA ALA A 694 -13.45 -44.05 7.99
C ALA A 694 -13.46 -42.91 6.97
N PHE A 695 -14.63 -42.33 6.74
CA PHE A 695 -14.84 -41.27 5.76
C PHE A 695 -14.38 -39.92 6.32
N VAL A 696 -14.67 -39.65 7.59
CA VAL A 696 -14.17 -38.44 8.28
C VAL A 696 -12.64 -38.40 8.22
N ALA A 697 -11.99 -39.51 8.58
CA ALA A 697 -10.54 -39.62 8.53
C ALA A 697 -9.99 -39.44 7.11
N SER A 698 -10.61 -40.05 6.09
CA SER A 698 -10.12 -39.94 4.71
C SER A 698 -10.22 -38.51 4.17
N ASP A 699 -11.29 -37.78 4.50
CA ASP A 699 -11.45 -36.37 4.09
C ASP A 699 -10.46 -35.44 4.81
N LEU A 700 -10.22 -35.64 6.11
CA LEU A 700 -9.16 -34.91 6.81
C LEU A 700 -7.79 -35.18 6.18
N LEU A 701 -7.53 -36.42 5.75
CA LEU A 701 -6.25 -36.79 5.17
C LEU A 701 -6.08 -36.34 3.72
N SER A 702 -7.15 -36.23 2.93
CA SER A 702 -7.07 -35.73 1.54
C SER A 702 -6.53 -34.31 1.49
N GLN A 703 -6.90 -33.48 2.47
CA GLN A 703 -6.34 -32.13 2.57
C GLN A 703 -4.95 -32.12 3.25
N ALA A 704 -4.75 -32.93 4.29
CA ALA A 704 -3.46 -32.96 5.00
C ALA A 704 -2.28 -33.38 4.10
N GLU A 705 -2.53 -34.13 3.02
CA GLU A 705 -1.48 -34.51 2.07
C GLU A 705 -1.10 -33.40 1.09
N HIS A 706 -1.87 -32.30 0.97
CA HIS A 706 -1.56 -31.23 0.03
C HIS A 706 -0.19 -30.58 0.33
N GLY A 707 0.07 -30.23 1.58
CA GLY A 707 1.31 -29.60 2.02
C GLY A 707 1.46 -29.56 3.54
N VAL A 708 2.69 -29.41 4.02
CA VAL A 708 3.03 -29.37 5.46
C VAL A 708 2.46 -28.17 6.19
N ASP A 709 1.91 -27.20 5.48
CA ASP A 709 1.26 -26.00 5.98
C ASP A 709 -0.28 -26.08 5.92
N SER A 710 -0.83 -27.20 5.45
CA SER A 710 -2.28 -27.42 5.38
C SER A 710 -2.84 -27.66 6.77
N GLN A 711 -4.00 -27.07 7.08
CA GLN A 711 -4.66 -27.23 8.38
C GLN A 711 -5.99 -27.97 8.22
N VAL A 712 -6.18 -29.02 9.00
CA VAL A 712 -7.42 -29.79 8.99
C VAL A 712 -8.10 -29.74 10.36
N ILE A 713 -9.42 -29.57 10.37
CA ILE A 713 -10.20 -29.39 11.59
C ILE A 713 -11.37 -30.37 11.59
N LEU A 714 -11.55 -31.08 12.71
CA LEU A 714 -12.75 -31.86 12.96
C LEU A 714 -13.60 -31.16 14.04
N ILE A 715 -14.86 -30.88 13.76
CA ILE A 715 -15.85 -30.52 14.77
C ILE A 715 -16.78 -31.72 14.98
N ALA A 716 -16.63 -32.39 16.13
CA ALA A 716 -17.38 -33.58 16.51
C ALA A 716 -18.58 -33.21 17.40
N VAL A 717 -19.79 -33.42 16.90
CA VAL A 717 -21.05 -33.00 17.55
C VAL A 717 -21.66 -34.13 18.36
N GLY A 718 -21.59 -34.04 19.69
CA GLY A 718 -22.24 -34.99 20.60
C GLY A 718 -21.66 -36.41 20.57
N LEU A 719 -20.43 -36.59 20.07
CA LEU A 719 -19.75 -37.89 20.06
C LEU A 719 -19.22 -38.23 21.46
N ASN A 720 -19.34 -39.50 21.85
CA ASN A 720 -18.69 -40.02 23.04
C ASN A 720 -17.22 -40.44 22.77
N GLU A 721 -16.47 -40.73 23.83
CA GLU A 721 -15.05 -41.13 23.74
C GLU A 721 -14.79 -42.33 22.83
N SER A 722 -15.69 -43.31 22.76
CA SER A 722 -15.50 -44.46 21.87
C SER A 722 -15.67 -44.08 20.40
N GLN A 723 -16.58 -43.15 20.09
CA GLN A 723 -16.80 -42.66 18.73
C GLN A 723 -15.67 -41.73 18.28
N LEU A 724 -15.22 -40.82 19.15
CA LEU A 724 -14.04 -39.98 18.91
C LEU A 724 -12.79 -40.83 18.69
N GLY A 725 -12.56 -41.81 19.56
CA GLY A 725 -11.42 -42.73 19.44
C GLY A 725 -11.42 -43.52 18.12
N ALA A 726 -12.60 -43.90 17.61
CA ALA A 726 -12.70 -44.59 16.32
C ALA A 726 -12.26 -43.71 15.13
N ILE A 727 -12.57 -42.40 15.16
CA ILE A 727 -12.09 -41.45 14.13
C ILE A 727 -10.58 -41.27 14.24
N GLU A 728 -10.06 -41.12 15.45
CA GLU A 728 -8.62 -40.99 15.71
C GLU A 728 -7.84 -42.25 15.31
N ASP A 729 -8.43 -43.45 15.52
CA ASP A 729 -7.85 -44.74 15.12
C ASP A 729 -7.74 -44.83 13.60
N GLU A 730 -8.81 -44.46 12.90
CA GLU A 730 -8.76 -44.47 11.44
C GLU A 730 -7.78 -43.44 10.89
N LEU A 731 -7.83 -42.20 11.39
CA LEU A 731 -6.91 -41.14 10.97
C LEU A 731 -5.46 -41.61 11.08
N HIS A 732 -5.10 -42.27 12.18
CA HIS A 732 -3.79 -42.88 12.31
C HIS A 732 -3.53 -43.98 11.29
N THR A 733 -4.46 -44.92 11.16
CA THR A 733 -4.35 -46.14 10.34
C THR A 733 -4.19 -45.80 8.85
N GLN A 734 -5.01 -44.89 8.36
CA GLN A 734 -4.94 -44.43 6.97
C GLN A 734 -3.69 -43.57 6.74
N ALA A 735 -3.36 -42.65 7.65
CA ALA A 735 -2.20 -41.76 7.47
C ALA A 735 -0.88 -42.52 7.31
N ILE A 736 -0.65 -43.58 8.09
CA ILE A 736 0.59 -44.38 7.98
C ILE A 736 0.66 -45.22 6.70
N ALA A 737 -0.46 -45.43 6.03
CA ALA A 737 -0.53 -46.14 4.75
C ALA A 737 -0.28 -45.20 3.55
N LEU A 738 -0.29 -43.88 3.75
CA LEU A 738 -0.10 -42.91 2.67
C LEU A 738 1.37 -42.80 2.25
N PRO A 739 1.67 -42.75 0.94
CA PRO A 739 3.03 -42.51 0.44
C PRO A 739 3.65 -41.18 0.90
N ARG A 740 2.82 -40.19 1.21
CA ARG A 740 3.21 -38.83 1.64
C ARG A 740 3.05 -38.63 3.17
N VAL A 741 3.15 -39.69 3.97
CA VAL A 741 2.93 -39.65 5.43
C VAL A 741 3.74 -38.55 6.15
N ASP A 742 4.96 -38.23 5.72
CA ASP A 742 5.77 -37.19 6.35
C ASP A 742 5.17 -35.78 6.18
N ILE A 743 4.51 -35.53 5.04
CA ILE A 743 3.79 -34.26 4.79
C ILE A 743 2.56 -34.20 5.67
N VAL A 744 1.80 -35.30 5.73
CA VAL A 744 0.62 -35.44 6.59
C VAL A 744 1.00 -35.22 8.05
N ARG A 745 2.12 -35.77 8.53
CA ARG A 745 2.59 -35.53 9.91
C ARG A 745 2.82 -34.05 10.20
N GLY A 746 3.38 -33.30 9.26
CA GLY A 746 3.57 -31.86 9.38
C GLY A 746 2.24 -31.10 9.47
N ALA A 747 1.29 -31.40 8.59
CA ALA A 747 -0.06 -30.81 8.59
C ALA A 747 -0.82 -31.11 9.90
N ILE A 748 -0.77 -32.38 10.35
CA ILE A 748 -1.49 -32.82 11.56
C ILE A 748 -0.97 -32.16 12.84
N GLU A 749 0.30 -31.74 12.90
CA GLU A 749 0.91 -31.10 14.07
C GLU A 749 0.16 -29.84 14.54
N HIS A 750 -0.47 -29.12 13.60
CA HIS A 750 -1.24 -27.90 13.86
C HIS A 750 -2.73 -28.05 13.48
N SER A 751 -3.18 -29.29 13.34
CA SER A 751 -4.57 -29.66 13.11
C SER A 751 -5.25 -30.07 14.42
N LEU A 752 -6.58 -29.97 14.48
CA LEU A 752 -7.29 -30.10 15.76
C LEU A 752 -8.68 -30.72 15.64
N THR A 753 -9.14 -31.30 16.74
CA THR A 753 -10.52 -31.75 16.95
C THR A 753 -11.18 -30.87 18.01
N LEU A 754 -12.37 -30.33 17.72
CA LEU A 754 -13.27 -29.71 18.69
C LEU A 754 -14.45 -30.65 18.95
N ALA A 755 -14.58 -31.14 20.18
CA ALA A 755 -15.76 -31.87 20.62
C ALA A 755 -16.76 -30.86 21.23
N VAL A 756 -17.92 -30.73 20.58
CA VAL A 756 -18.98 -29.77 20.90
C VAL A 756 -20.27 -30.50 21.26
N SER A 757 -21.15 -29.83 22.00
CA SER A 757 -22.39 -30.47 22.48
C SER A 757 -23.53 -30.40 21.47
N THR A 758 -23.53 -29.39 20.61
CA THR A 758 -24.67 -29.07 19.74
C THR A 758 -24.23 -28.69 18.33
N MET A 759 -25.14 -28.85 17.36
CA MET A 759 -24.91 -28.40 15.98
C MET A 759 -24.79 -26.89 15.88
N ASP A 760 -25.55 -26.13 16.68
CA ASP A 760 -25.49 -24.66 16.68
C ASP A 760 -24.09 -24.16 17.04
N GLU A 761 -23.50 -24.72 18.09
CA GLU A 761 -22.11 -24.43 18.49
C GLU A 761 -21.12 -24.82 17.39
N ALA A 762 -21.32 -25.97 16.73
CA ALA A 762 -20.48 -26.42 15.63
C ALA A 762 -20.48 -25.42 14.46
N MET A 763 -21.68 -24.94 14.10
CA MET A 763 -21.86 -24.00 13.01
C MET A 763 -21.35 -22.60 13.36
N GLU A 764 -21.49 -22.15 14.61
CA GLU A 764 -20.90 -20.89 15.08
C GLU A 764 -19.36 -20.90 14.92
N LEU A 765 -18.71 -21.98 15.37
CA LEU A 765 -17.25 -22.13 15.26
C LEU A 765 -16.80 -22.27 13.80
N SER A 766 -17.53 -23.04 12.99
CA SER A 766 -17.25 -23.17 11.55
C SER A 766 -17.35 -21.81 10.84
N ASN A 767 -18.45 -21.07 11.07
CA ASN A 767 -18.66 -19.74 10.49
C ASN A 767 -17.65 -18.70 10.99
N GLN A 768 -17.20 -18.80 12.25
CA GLN A 768 -16.13 -17.97 12.79
C GLN A 768 -14.79 -18.27 12.11
N TYR A 769 -14.48 -19.56 11.91
CA TYR A 769 -13.25 -20.00 11.27
C TYR A 769 -13.21 -19.66 9.78
N ALA A 770 -14.36 -19.77 9.09
CA ALA A 770 -14.54 -19.54 7.66
C ALA A 770 -13.60 -20.40 6.79
N PRO A 771 -13.81 -21.73 6.76
CA PRO A 771 -12.92 -22.66 6.08
C PRO A 771 -12.94 -22.51 4.55
N GLU A 772 -11.85 -22.90 3.90
CA GLU A 772 -11.81 -23.10 2.45
C GLU A 772 -12.83 -24.18 2.02
N HIS A 773 -12.70 -25.37 2.60
CA HIS A 773 -13.61 -26.50 2.39
C HIS A 773 -14.36 -26.85 3.68
N LEU A 774 -15.69 -26.94 3.61
CA LEU A 774 -16.55 -27.42 4.69
C LEU A 774 -17.22 -28.74 4.29
N ILE A 775 -17.06 -29.78 5.10
CA ILE A 775 -17.67 -31.09 4.85
C ILE A 775 -18.65 -31.40 5.98
N LEU A 776 -19.89 -31.72 5.62
CA LEU A 776 -20.98 -32.02 6.56
C LEU A 776 -21.26 -33.53 6.53
N GLN A 777 -20.56 -34.29 7.38
CA GLN A 777 -20.82 -35.72 7.62
C GLN A 777 -21.76 -35.90 8.80
N VAL A 778 -23.00 -35.45 8.64
CA VAL A 778 -24.00 -35.41 9.71
C VAL A 778 -25.34 -35.94 9.22
N ASN A 779 -26.21 -36.34 10.14
CA ASN A 779 -27.60 -36.63 9.79
C ASN A 779 -28.31 -35.36 9.32
N GLU A 780 -29.20 -35.48 8.31
CA GLU A 780 -29.90 -34.34 7.70
C GLU A 780 -28.98 -33.21 7.19
N ALA A 781 -27.79 -33.55 6.66
CA ALA A 781 -26.76 -32.59 6.22
C ALA A 781 -27.27 -31.45 5.30
N GLU A 782 -28.27 -31.70 4.45
CA GLU A 782 -28.87 -30.65 3.60
C GLU A 782 -29.50 -29.51 4.43
N LYS A 783 -30.13 -29.82 5.57
CA LYS A 783 -30.68 -28.81 6.48
C LYS A 783 -29.59 -28.05 7.21
N VAL A 784 -28.54 -28.74 7.63
CA VAL A 784 -27.38 -28.13 8.29
C VAL A 784 -26.65 -27.16 7.34
N ALA A 785 -26.64 -27.46 6.04
CA ALA A 785 -26.06 -26.57 5.03
C ALA A 785 -26.73 -25.18 4.98
N GLU A 786 -27.99 -25.05 5.39
CA GLU A 786 -28.68 -23.75 5.49
C GLU A 786 -28.11 -22.84 6.59
N MET A 787 -27.34 -23.40 7.53
CA MET A 787 -26.69 -22.66 8.63
C MET A 787 -25.28 -22.14 8.26
N VAL A 788 -24.81 -22.44 7.04
CA VAL A 788 -23.49 -22.00 6.58
C VAL A 788 -23.55 -20.54 6.16
N GLU A 789 -22.78 -19.69 6.86
CA GLU A 789 -22.60 -18.27 6.55
C GLU A 789 -21.27 -18.05 5.81
N ASN A 790 -20.20 -18.73 6.23
CA ASN A 790 -18.85 -18.53 5.68
C ASN A 790 -18.16 -19.87 5.36
N ALA A 791 -18.03 -20.22 4.08
CA ALA A 791 -17.19 -21.30 3.59
C ALA A 791 -16.84 -21.06 2.11
N GLY A 792 -15.69 -21.52 1.64
CA GLY A 792 -15.32 -21.44 0.22
C GLY A 792 -16.19 -22.38 -0.65
N SER A 793 -16.26 -23.65 -0.26
CA SER A 793 -17.13 -24.67 -0.85
C SER A 793 -17.63 -25.63 0.22
N VAL A 794 -18.87 -26.13 0.05
CA VAL A 794 -19.55 -27.00 1.00
C VAL A 794 -19.84 -28.36 0.37
N PHE A 795 -19.50 -29.42 1.09
CA PHE A 795 -19.73 -30.80 0.71
C PHE A 795 -20.74 -31.44 1.65
N ILE A 796 -21.86 -31.91 1.09
CA ILE A 796 -23.05 -32.26 1.87
C ILE A 796 -23.24 -33.78 1.86
N GLY A 797 -23.18 -34.41 3.04
CA GLY A 797 -23.47 -35.82 3.24
C GLY A 797 -22.29 -36.78 3.02
N GLU A 798 -22.49 -38.05 3.38
CA GLU A 798 -21.45 -39.09 3.47
C GLU A 798 -20.79 -39.48 2.13
N TRP A 799 -21.44 -39.21 0.99
CA TRP A 799 -20.99 -39.61 -0.34
C TRP A 799 -20.29 -38.50 -1.12
N THR A 800 -20.00 -37.39 -0.45
CA THR A 800 -19.52 -36.17 -1.08
C THR A 800 -18.13 -35.80 -0.53
N PRO A 801 -17.09 -36.61 -0.77
CA PRO A 801 -15.74 -36.27 -0.30
C PRO A 801 -15.19 -35.04 -1.01
N GLU A 802 -14.24 -34.33 -0.40
CA GLU A 802 -13.60 -33.14 -1.00
C GLU A 802 -13.08 -33.42 -2.42
N SER A 803 -12.50 -34.61 -2.61
CA SER A 803 -11.96 -35.08 -3.88
C SER A 803 -12.94 -34.99 -5.05
N VAL A 804 -14.26 -35.20 -4.85
CA VAL A 804 -15.17 -35.06 -5.99
C VAL A 804 -15.28 -33.60 -6.44
N GLY A 805 -15.22 -32.63 -5.52
CA GLY A 805 -15.20 -31.19 -5.84
C GLY A 805 -13.91 -30.75 -6.50
N ASP A 806 -12.78 -31.23 -6.01
CA ASP A 806 -11.46 -30.88 -6.55
C ASP A 806 -11.27 -31.26 -8.01
N TYR A 807 -11.97 -32.31 -8.47
CA TYR A 807 -11.71 -32.89 -9.77
C TYR A 807 -12.88 -32.84 -10.75
N SER A 808 -14.13 -33.15 -10.34
CA SER A 808 -15.13 -33.56 -11.34
C SER A 808 -16.60 -33.24 -11.05
N ALA A 809 -16.99 -32.86 -9.83
CA ALA A 809 -18.39 -32.56 -9.52
C ALA A 809 -18.90 -31.32 -10.29
N GLY A 810 -18.00 -30.40 -10.63
CA GLY A 810 -18.26 -29.22 -11.45
C GLY A 810 -18.12 -27.89 -10.68
N VAL A 811 -18.19 -27.93 -9.35
CA VAL A 811 -17.80 -26.81 -8.47
C VAL A 811 -16.31 -26.49 -8.65
N ASN A 812 -15.91 -25.28 -8.25
CA ASN A 812 -14.55 -24.80 -8.46
C ASN A 812 -13.70 -24.99 -7.20
N HIS A 813 -12.47 -25.48 -7.34
CA HIS A 813 -11.55 -25.69 -6.22
C HIS A 813 -10.56 -24.54 -5.98
N ALA A 814 -10.59 -23.49 -6.79
CA ALA A 814 -9.79 -22.30 -6.55
C ALA A 814 -10.56 -21.41 -5.57
N LEU A 815 -10.34 -21.65 -4.29
CA LEU A 815 -11.13 -21.13 -3.19
C LEU A 815 -10.35 -20.17 -2.28
N PRO A 816 -11.06 -19.30 -1.54
CA PRO A 816 -10.42 -18.42 -0.58
C PRO A 816 -10.05 -19.20 0.69
N THR A 817 -8.79 -19.14 1.08
CA THR A 817 -8.28 -19.72 2.34
C THR A 817 -7.98 -18.63 3.36
N TYR A 818 -7.36 -18.91 4.52
CA TYR A 818 -6.95 -17.86 5.45
C TYR A 818 -8.09 -16.98 6.00
N GLY A 819 -9.30 -17.54 6.06
CA GLY A 819 -10.50 -16.82 6.49
C GLY A 819 -11.01 -15.82 5.46
N TYR A 820 -10.43 -15.78 4.26
CA TYR A 820 -10.90 -14.92 3.17
C TYR A 820 -12.30 -15.32 2.68
N ALA A 821 -12.79 -16.51 3.01
CA ALA A 821 -14.17 -16.94 2.75
C ALA A 821 -15.23 -16.01 3.39
N LYS A 822 -14.86 -15.17 4.37
CA LYS A 822 -15.75 -14.13 4.93
C LYS A 822 -16.05 -12.97 3.96
N GLN A 823 -15.23 -12.77 2.93
CA GLN A 823 -15.40 -11.65 1.99
C GLN A 823 -15.10 -11.97 0.52
N TYR A 824 -14.56 -13.14 0.21
CA TYR A 824 -14.32 -13.63 -1.14
C TYR A 824 -15.15 -14.87 -1.41
N SER A 825 -15.56 -15.04 -2.67
CA SER A 825 -16.08 -16.30 -3.17
C SER A 825 -14.98 -17.09 -3.85
N GLY A 826 -15.17 -18.40 -3.97
CA GLY A 826 -14.42 -19.23 -4.91
C GLY A 826 -14.50 -18.71 -6.35
N VAL A 827 -13.51 -19.08 -7.18
CA VAL A 827 -13.54 -18.75 -8.61
C VAL A 827 -14.83 -19.29 -9.22
N ASN A 828 -15.54 -18.43 -9.93
CA ASN A 828 -16.82 -18.74 -10.56
C ASN A 828 -16.97 -17.91 -11.84
N LEU A 829 -18.11 -17.99 -12.53
CA LEU A 829 -18.33 -17.23 -13.77
C LEU A 829 -18.24 -15.72 -13.56
N ALA A 830 -18.70 -15.20 -12.40
CA ALA A 830 -18.61 -13.78 -12.05
C ALA A 830 -17.16 -13.30 -11.88
N SER A 831 -16.22 -14.20 -11.55
CA SER A 831 -14.79 -13.86 -11.50
C SER A 831 -14.24 -13.38 -12.85
N TYR A 832 -14.90 -13.73 -13.96
CA TYR A 832 -14.49 -13.45 -15.34
C TYR A 832 -15.35 -12.40 -16.05
N VAL A 833 -16.35 -11.82 -15.38
CA VAL A 833 -17.21 -10.78 -15.97
C VAL A 833 -17.19 -9.49 -15.18
N LYS A 834 -17.59 -8.41 -15.86
CA LYS A 834 -17.88 -7.11 -15.28
C LYS A 834 -19.36 -6.84 -15.46
N HIS A 835 -20.03 -6.37 -14.42
CA HIS A 835 -21.40 -5.91 -14.52
C HIS A 835 -21.43 -4.40 -14.76
N ILE A 836 -21.86 -4.01 -15.96
CA ILE A 836 -21.96 -2.61 -16.36
C ILE A 836 -23.40 -2.16 -16.14
N THR A 837 -23.58 -1.01 -15.49
CA THR A 837 -24.88 -0.38 -15.33
C THR A 837 -25.14 0.64 -16.45
N SER A 838 -26.41 0.82 -16.80
CA SER A 838 -26.85 1.92 -17.65
C SER A 838 -28.18 2.49 -17.16
N SER A 839 -28.40 3.76 -17.41
CA SER A 839 -29.67 4.44 -17.17
C SER A 839 -30.15 5.08 -18.47
N HIS A 840 -31.41 4.89 -18.80
CA HIS A 840 -32.08 5.52 -19.91
C HIS A 840 -33.29 6.28 -19.39
N LEU A 841 -33.27 7.60 -19.59
CA LEU A 841 -34.34 8.49 -19.20
C LEU A 841 -35.09 8.95 -20.46
N THR A 842 -36.40 8.83 -20.41
CA THR A 842 -37.30 9.57 -21.31
C THR A 842 -37.40 11.02 -20.84
N ARG A 843 -37.98 11.89 -21.68
CA ARG A 843 -38.31 13.27 -21.30
C ARG A 843 -39.08 13.33 -19.98
N GLN A 844 -40.16 12.54 -19.86
CA GLN A 844 -40.98 12.50 -18.65
C GLN A 844 -40.17 12.05 -17.42
N GLY A 845 -39.29 11.06 -17.59
CA GLY A 845 -38.42 10.60 -16.51
C GLY A 845 -37.49 11.71 -16.01
N LEU A 846 -36.92 12.49 -16.93
CA LEU A 846 -36.08 13.63 -16.58
C LEU A 846 -36.87 14.71 -15.83
N GLU A 847 -38.05 15.08 -16.32
CA GLU A 847 -38.95 16.03 -15.64
C GLU A 847 -39.30 15.57 -14.21
N ASN A 848 -39.50 14.27 -14.01
CA ASN A 848 -39.82 13.70 -12.69
C ASN A 848 -38.66 13.80 -11.69
N VAL A 849 -37.41 13.63 -12.12
CA VAL A 849 -36.23 13.55 -11.22
C VAL A 849 -35.41 14.85 -11.16
N GLY A 850 -35.50 15.70 -12.17
CA GLY A 850 -34.55 16.79 -12.39
C GLY A 850 -34.46 17.79 -11.25
N ALA A 851 -35.58 18.13 -10.62
CA ALA A 851 -35.60 19.03 -9.46
C ALA A 851 -34.80 18.46 -8.28
N ALA A 852 -34.92 17.15 -8.01
CA ALA A 852 -34.17 16.48 -6.96
C ALA A 852 -32.67 16.45 -7.28
N VAL A 853 -32.29 16.15 -8.53
CA VAL A 853 -30.89 16.16 -8.97
C VAL A 853 -30.26 17.54 -8.84
N MET A 854 -30.96 18.59 -9.30
CA MET A 854 -30.47 19.97 -9.20
C MET A 854 -30.28 20.41 -7.75
N GLU A 855 -31.21 20.05 -6.86
CA GLU A 855 -31.12 20.43 -5.44
C GLU A 855 -29.97 19.70 -4.73
N LEU A 856 -29.80 18.40 -4.98
CA LEU A 856 -28.66 17.65 -4.43
C LEU A 856 -27.33 18.20 -4.96
N ALA A 857 -27.23 18.47 -6.26
CA ALA A 857 -26.03 19.07 -6.84
C ALA A 857 -25.75 20.48 -6.28
N ARG A 858 -26.79 21.25 -5.92
CA ARG A 858 -26.64 22.55 -5.25
C ARG A 858 -26.10 22.39 -3.83
N VAL A 859 -26.62 21.43 -3.06
CA VAL A 859 -26.15 21.13 -1.68
C VAL A 859 -24.71 20.64 -1.68
N GLU A 860 -24.30 19.87 -2.69
CA GLU A 860 -22.92 19.40 -2.88
C GLU A 860 -21.99 20.45 -3.52
N GLU A 861 -22.52 21.64 -3.85
CA GLU A 861 -21.80 22.73 -4.52
C GLU A 861 -21.20 22.34 -5.89
N LEU A 862 -21.80 21.35 -6.56
CA LEU A 862 -21.40 20.84 -7.88
C LEU A 862 -22.19 21.52 -9.00
N GLU A 863 -21.96 22.81 -9.20
CA GLU A 863 -22.73 23.65 -10.11
C GLU A 863 -22.74 23.16 -11.57
N ALA A 864 -21.67 22.52 -12.04
CA ALA A 864 -21.65 21.93 -13.38
C ALA A 864 -22.66 20.77 -13.53
N HIS A 865 -22.85 19.95 -12.48
CA HIS A 865 -23.85 18.88 -12.45
C HIS A 865 -25.26 19.48 -12.44
N ARG A 866 -25.50 20.50 -11.62
CA ARG A 866 -26.78 21.22 -11.56
C ARG A 866 -27.16 21.81 -12.93
N ARG A 867 -26.21 22.45 -13.61
CA ARG A 867 -26.44 23.07 -14.93
C ARG A 867 -26.68 22.06 -16.04
N ALA A 868 -26.03 20.90 -16.00
CA ALA A 868 -26.27 19.85 -16.99
C ALA A 868 -27.76 19.48 -17.05
N GLU A 869 -28.41 19.40 -15.89
CA GLU A 869 -29.85 19.18 -15.77
C GLU A 869 -30.64 20.43 -16.18
N GLY A 870 -30.29 21.59 -15.63
CA GLY A 870 -31.01 22.85 -15.88
C GLY A 870 -31.06 23.26 -17.35
N VAL A 871 -30.01 23.02 -18.13
CA VAL A 871 -29.99 23.31 -19.58
C VAL A 871 -30.97 22.43 -20.35
N ILE A 872 -31.11 21.15 -19.98
CA ILE A 872 -32.02 20.23 -20.67
C ILE A 872 -33.47 20.59 -20.31
N VAL A 873 -33.76 20.83 -19.03
CA VAL A 873 -35.08 21.26 -18.57
C VAL A 873 -35.48 22.59 -19.22
N LEU A 874 -34.57 23.56 -19.29
CA LEU A 874 -34.84 24.86 -19.93
C LEU A 874 -35.17 24.71 -21.42
N ASN A 875 -34.45 23.85 -22.15
CA ASN A 875 -34.78 23.57 -23.56
C ASN A 875 -36.14 22.88 -23.73
N LEU A 876 -36.52 21.99 -22.81
CA LEU A 876 -37.83 21.33 -22.81
C LEU A 876 -38.98 22.33 -22.56
N VAL A 877 -38.75 23.34 -21.73
CA VAL A 877 -39.71 24.45 -21.49
C VAL A 877 -39.85 25.33 -22.75
N ILE A 878 -38.73 25.69 -23.38
CA ILE A 878 -38.73 26.51 -24.62
C ILE A 878 -39.46 25.78 -25.77
N GLU A 879 -39.29 24.46 -25.90
CA GLU A 879 -40.02 23.67 -26.92
C GLU A 879 -41.54 23.61 -26.66
N LEU A 880 -41.98 23.58 -25.41
CA LEU A 880 -43.41 23.61 -25.07
C LEU A 880 -44.05 24.97 -25.34
N GLU A 881 -43.36 26.06 -24.99
CA GLU A 881 -43.86 27.42 -25.27
C GLU A 881 -44.00 27.65 -26.77
N THR A 882 -43.01 27.24 -27.56
CA THR A 882 -43.04 27.38 -29.03
C THR A 882 -44.11 26.52 -29.71
N LEU A 883 -44.40 25.32 -29.19
CA LEU A 883 -45.51 24.50 -29.68
C LEU A 883 -46.87 25.09 -29.30
N SER A 884 -47.02 25.63 -28.09
CA SER A 884 -48.27 26.29 -27.67
C SER A 884 -48.57 27.55 -28.49
N GLU A 885 -47.54 28.33 -28.84
CA GLU A 885 -47.67 29.49 -29.73
C GLU A 885 -48.01 29.06 -31.17
N MET A 886 -47.52 27.91 -31.64
CA MET A 886 -47.89 27.34 -32.93
C MET A 886 -49.32 26.79 -32.97
N GLU A 887 -49.80 26.13 -31.90
CA GLU A 887 -51.18 25.66 -31.79
C GLU A 887 -52.18 26.82 -31.68
N LEU A 888 -51.87 27.85 -30.89
CA LEU A 888 -52.64 29.11 -30.84
C LEU A 888 -52.69 29.78 -32.22
N ALA A 889 -51.58 29.80 -32.97
CA ALA A 889 -51.54 30.33 -34.33
C ALA A 889 -52.26 29.43 -35.37
N TRP A 890 -52.50 28.15 -35.07
CA TRP A 890 -53.25 27.22 -35.90
C TRP A 890 -54.76 27.33 -35.63
N GLU A 891 -55.19 27.50 -34.38
CA GLU A 891 -56.59 27.74 -34.02
C GLU A 891 -57.09 29.12 -34.49
N GLU A 892 -56.22 30.14 -34.54
CA GLU A 892 -56.59 31.47 -35.05
C GLU A 892 -56.71 31.57 -36.58
N ASN A 893 -56.23 30.58 -37.36
CA ASN A 893 -56.15 30.65 -38.83
C ASN A 893 -57.16 29.77 -39.59
N GLN A 894 -58.43 29.70 -39.14
CA GLN A 894 -59.55 29.22 -39.97
C GLN A 894 -60.05 30.30 -40.97
N VAL A 895 -59.21 30.75 -41.91
CA VAL A 895 -59.64 31.51 -43.11
C VAL A 895 -58.70 31.20 -44.31
N PRO A 896 -59.19 31.03 -45.56
CA PRO A 896 -58.38 30.56 -46.69
C PRO A 896 -57.44 31.64 -47.26
N PRO A 897 -56.45 31.25 -48.08
CA PRO A 897 -55.27 32.05 -48.34
C PRO A 897 -55.53 33.08 -49.43
N ASP A 898 -55.15 34.34 -49.18
CA ASP A 898 -54.81 35.24 -50.27
C ASP A 898 -53.59 36.10 -49.94
N ARG A 899 -52.86 36.38 -51.02
CA ARG A 899 -51.42 36.64 -51.09
C ARG A 899 -50.94 37.94 -50.46
N ASP A 900 -49.63 37.94 -50.21
CA ASP A 900 -48.73 39.08 -49.93
C ASP A 900 -48.63 39.59 -48.48
N ILE A 901 -47.90 38.82 -47.64
CA ILE A 901 -46.93 39.40 -46.68
C ILE A 901 -45.72 38.45 -46.57
N GLN A 902 -44.67 38.71 -47.36
CA GLN A 902 -43.33 38.23 -47.03
C GLN A 902 -42.58 39.31 -46.22
N PHE A 903 -41.73 38.83 -45.31
CA PHE A 903 -40.62 39.55 -44.64
C PHE A 903 -40.91 40.38 -43.38
N GLU A 904 -41.48 39.79 -42.31
CA GLU A 904 -41.17 40.30 -40.94
C GLU A 904 -41.43 39.34 -39.76
N LYS A 905 -41.11 38.04 -39.87
CA LYS A 905 -41.16 37.11 -38.71
C LYS A 905 -39.98 36.13 -38.59
N VAL A 906 -38.79 36.51 -39.09
CA VAL A 906 -37.54 35.73 -38.90
C VAL A 906 -36.42 36.60 -38.30
N ARG A 907 -36.77 37.54 -37.42
CA ARG A 907 -35.80 38.43 -36.74
C ARG A 907 -35.90 38.42 -35.21
N LEU A 908 -36.25 37.27 -34.63
CA LEU A 908 -36.07 36.97 -33.20
C LEU A 908 -35.01 35.88 -32.95
N ARG A 909 -34.10 35.65 -33.90
CA ARG A 909 -32.83 34.93 -33.68
C ARG A 909 -31.71 35.95 -33.47
N LYS A 910 -31.61 36.52 -32.27
CA LYS A 910 -30.43 37.17 -31.64
C LYS A 910 -30.90 38.15 -30.58
N ARG A 911 -31.32 37.67 -29.41
CA ARG A 911 -31.29 38.47 -28.16
C ARG A 911 -31.61 37.71 -26.87
N TYR A 912 -31.15 36.47 -26.72
CA TYR A 912 -30.88 35.92 -25.39
C TYR A 912 -29.58 35.15 -25.49
N SER A 913 -28.51 35.72 -24.93
CA SER A 913 -27.35 34.89 -24.62
C SER A 913 -27.81 33.88 -23.58
N THR A 914 -27.61 32.60 -23.86
CA THR A 914 -27.96 31.44 -23.02
C THR A 914 -27.56 31.61 -21.54
N THR A 915 -26.64 32.51 -21.22
CA THR A 915 -26.21 32.86 -19.86
C THR A 915 -27.21 33.66 -19.01
N SER A 916 -28.10 34.49 -19.58
CA SER A 916 -29.01 35.34 -18.77
C SER A 916 -30.31 34.63 -18.38
N ALA A 917 -30.86 33.81 -19.28
CA ALA A 917 -32.06 33.01 -18.99
C ALA A 917 -31.78 31.90 -17.95
N LEU A 918 -30.55 31.36 -17.93
CA LEU A 918 -30.12 30.42 -16.89
C LEU A 918 -30.04 31.08 -15.50
N HIS A 919 -29.56 32.33 -15.41
CA HIS A 919 -29.56 33.08 -14.14
C HIS A 919 -30.99 33.35 -13.67
N GLU A 920 -31.87 33.84 -14.56
CA GLU A 920 -33.26 34.16 -14.22
C GLU A 920 -34.11 32.93 -13.84
N TYR A 921 -33.85 31.76 -14.43
CA TYR A 921 -34.57 30.53 -14.07
C TYR A 921 -34.04 29.92 -12.77
N CYS A 922 -32.72 29.97 -12.53
CA CYS A 922 -32.13 29.56 -11.25
C CYS A 922 -32.56 30.46 -10.10
N ASP A 923 -32.60 31.79 -10.31
CA ASP A 923 -33.04 32.76 -9.31
C ASP A 923 -34.56 32.65 -9.03
N ASN A 924 -35.38 32.31 -10.04
CA ASN A 924 -36.82 32.09 -9.85
C ASN A 924 -37.16 30.75 -9.17
N ALA A 925 -36.34 29.71 -9.35
CA ALA A 925 -36.50 28.45 -8.61
C ALA A 925 -36.19 28.62 -7.11
N ASP A 926 -35.20 29.46 -6.76
CA ASP A 926 -34.89 29.85 -5.38
C ASP A 926 -35.96 30.79 -4.78
N ALA A 927 -36.70 31.53 -5.61
CA ALA A 927 -37.86 32.32 -5.19
C ALA A 927 -39.14 31.48 -4.99
N GLN A 928 -39.35 30.43 -5.80
CA GLN A 928 -40.52 29.55 -5.66
C GLN A 928 -40.41 28.59 -4.47
N SER A 929 -39.22 28.09 -4.13
CA SER A 929 -39.00 27.26 -2.94
C SER A 929 -39.24 28.02 -1.63
N ASN A 930 -38.93 29.32 -1.58
CA ASN A 930 -39.27 30.21 -0.47
C ASN A 930 -40.77 30.56 -0.37
N SER A 931 -41.53 30.46 -1.46
CA SER A 931 -42.98 30.69 -1.43
C SER A 931 -43.78 29.48 -0.94
N ILE A 932 -43.25 28.26 -1.14
CA ILE A 932 -43.90 27.02 -0.69
C ILE A 932 -43.73 26.84 0.83
N TYR A 933 -42.64 27.33 1.43
CA TYR A 933 -42.46 27.36 2.88
C TYR A 933 -43.28 28.44 3.61
N ALA A 934 -43.77 29.47 2.90
CA ALA A 934 -44.61 30.52 3.47
C ALA A 934 -46.12 30.20 3.42
N ALA A 935 -46.55 29.22 2.63
CA ALA A 935 -47.96 28.91 2.40
C ALA A 935 -48.57 27.82 3.32
N SER A 936 -47.79 27.21 4.23
CA SER A 936 -48.29 26.20 5.19
C SER A 936 -48.52 26.74 6.61
N ALA A 937 -48.33 28.04 6.85
CA ALA A 937 -48.36 28.64 8.20
C ALA A 937 -49.65 29.42 8.55
N SER A 938 -50.78 29.23 7.84
CA SER A 938 -51.98 30.03 8.11
C SER A 938 -53.31 29.27 8.03
N THR A 939 -53.44 28.11 8.66
CA THR A 939 -54.76 27.60 9.10
C THR A 939 -54.60 26.56 10.21
N ALA A 940 -54.71 27.00 11.47
CA ALA A 940 -55.03 26.10 12.58
C ALA A 940 -56.08 26.80 13.49
N PRO A 941 -57.22 26.15 13.80
CA PRO A 941 -58.24 26.71 14.66
C PRO A 941 -57.88 26.60 16.14
N LYS A 942 -58.49 27.50 16.91
CA LYS A 942 -58.37 27.66 18.36
C LYS A 942 -58.78 26.41 19.15
N SER A 943 -58.15 26.31 20.33
CA SER A 943 -58.54 25.63 21.57
C SER A 943 -58.59 24.10 21.59
N ILE A 944 -57.83 23.49 22.51
CA ILE A 944 -58.33 22.98 23.80
C ILE A 944 -57.14 22.50 24.65
N GLN A 945 -57.03 23.04 25.87
CA GLN A 945 -56.22 22.52 26.98
C GLN A 945 -56.82 21.19 27.48
N GLU A 946 -56.02 20.40 28.23
CA GLU A 946 -56.37 19.14 28.92
C GLU A 946 -56.11 17.89 28.04
N LEU A 947 -55.31 16.88 28.42
CA LEU A 947 -55.00 16.32 29.73
C LEU A 947 -53.66 15.56 29.71
N GLN A 948 -52.92 15.67 30.81
CA GLN A 948 -51.97 14.66 31.26
C GLN A 948 -52.73 13.39 31.73
N ARG A 949 -52.04 12.24 31.66
CA ARG A 949 -52.37 10.88 32.15
C ARG A 949 -53.14 9.99 31.16
N THR A 950 -52.44 9.09 30.47
CA THR A 950 -52.14 7.70 30.92
C THR A 950 -50.96 7.16 30.13
#